data_AF-A0AAU5RR18-F1
#
_entry.id   AF-A0AAU5RR18-F1
#
_cell.length_a   1.000
_cell.length_b   1.000
_cell.length_c   1.000
_cell.angle_alpha   90.00
_cell.angle_beta   90.00
_cell.angle_gamma   90.00
#
_symmetry.space_group_name_H-M   'P 1'
#
loop_
_entity.id
_entity.type
_entity.pdbx_description
1 polymer ?
#
loop_
_entity_poly.entity_id
_entity_poly.type
_entity_poly.pdbx_seq_one_letter_code
_entity_poly.pdbx_strand_id
1 'polypeptide(L)'
;MDLVPALDEPLKKVLGPATAKVMAEHLGLHTVGDLLHHYPRRYEERGQLTHLADLPMDEHVTVVAQVADARLHSFASSRAPRGKGQRLEVTITDGSGRLTLVFFGNGVHKPHKELLPGTRAMFSGKVSVFNRRLQLAHPAYELLRGEGAEEAVDSWAGALIPLYPATAKLESWKLAKAIQTVLPRAQEALDPLPESLRAGRGLATLPEALVKIHRPRTRADVEDARARLKWDEAFVLQVALARRRYDDAQLRATPRTPKPDGLLTAFDDRLPFTLTEGQRSVSREIFDDLATDHPMHRLLQGEVGSGKAQPLDALVLTPTGFRPMGEMRVGDEVVVPSGEVAPVDGVFPQGERDVWRLVLDDGSTVECDDEHLWIVTTAPSAPARVRTAREIRLDTLTPDGTPKWHIPPVTPADLGPEPPEDPYALGTTLTTAEAPPHLPDAYKNTTVKSRLALLQGLLDSGDGSGLRTPSRRLAEDVAWLARSLGGLARVLPEGVSVTLPDAHAHPATFHRAIKAVEYVGREPVQCISVAHPDHAYVTDHFTVTHNTMVALRAMLAVVDSGGQAAMLAPTEVLAQQHHRSVTEMMGDLAQGGMLGGAEHATKVVLLTGSMGAAARRQALLDLVSGEAGIVIGTHALIEDKVRFHDLGLVVVDEQHRFGVEQRDALRGKGEQPPHLLVMTATPIPRTVAMTVFGDLETSVLDQLPAGRSPIASHVVPAADKPHFLARAWERVREEVGNGHQAYVVCPRIGDDADDVENPKKAAAADADKRPPLAVLDIADQLAKGPLQGLGVEVLHGRMQPDDKDAVMRRFAAGETDVLVATTVIEVGVNVPNATAMVIMDADRFGVSQLHQLRGRVGRGSAPGLCLLVTEMPEASAARQRLNAVAATLDGFELSRIDLEQRREGDVLGQAQSGARSSLRVLAVIDDEEIIAEARQEATELVAADPSLEDVPALRTALDALLDEDRERYLDKG
;
A
#
# COMPACT_ATOMS: atom_id res chain seq x y z
N MET A 1 49.36 -13.86 18.51
CA MET A 1 49.68 -13.24 17.19
C MET A 1 48.69 -13.89 16.28
N ASP A 2 47.50 -13.32 16.29
CA ASP A 2 46.34 -14.07 15.91
C ASP A 2 46.23 -13.96 14.39
N LEU A 3 46.06 -15.11 13.75
CA LEU A 3 46.01 -15.20 12.30
C LEU A 3 44.70 -14.54 11.85
N VAL A 4 44.76 -13.23 11.60
CA VAL A 4 43.75 -12.49 10.87
C VAL A 4 43.45 -13.31 9.60
N PRO A 5 42.20 -13.79 9.41
CA PRO A 5 41.82 -14.54 8.21
C PRO A 5 42.27 -13.81 6.95
N ALA A 6 42.64 -14.55 5.90
CA ALA A 6 43.25 -13.95 4.71
C ALA A 6 42.34 -12.94 3.99
N LEU A 7 41.02 -13.01 4.23
CA LEU A 7 40.02 -12.06 3.77
C LEU A 7 40.03 -10.77 4.60
N ASP A 8 40.27 -10.83 5.90
CA ASP A 8 40.26 -9.68 6.81
C ASP A 8 41.56 -8.84 6.72
N GLU A 9 42.53 -9.26 5.90
CA GLU A 9 43.78 -8.52 5.70
C GLU A 9 43.51 -7.12 5.09
N PRO A 10 43.94 -6.01 5.72
CA PRO A 10 43.64 -4.68 5.21
C PRO A 10 44.28 -4.39 3.84
N LEU A 11 43.50 -3.86 2.89
CA LEU A 11 43.95 -3.50 1.53
C LEU A 11 45.16 -2.57 1.53
N LYS A 12 45.32 -1.74 2.57
CA LYS A 12 46.47 -0.86 2.78
C LYS A 12 47.82 -1.61 2.78
N LYS A 13 47.82 -2.86 3.27
CA LYS A 13 49.00 -3.73 3.35
C LYS A 13 49.28 -4.45 2.02
N VAL A 14 48.23 -4.81 1.28
CA VAL A 14 48.33 -5.62 0.05
C VAL A 14 48.46 -4.79 -1.23
N LEU A 15 47.68 -3.70 -1.36
CA LEU A 15 47.61 -2.82 -2.54
C LEU A 15 48.31 -1.46 -2.35
N GLY A 16 48.86 -1.22 -1.17
CA GLY A 16 49.50 0.03 -0.78
C GLY A 16 48.53 1.15 -0.37
N PRO A 17 49.02 2.15 0.38
CA PRO A 17 48.17 3.11 1.07
C PRO A 17 47.43 4.09 0.14
N ALA A 18 47.96 4.39 -1.04
CA ALA A 18 47.31 5.31 -1.97
C ALA A 18 46.06 4.68 -2.61
N THR A 19 46.19 3.45 -3.11
CA THR A 19 45.09 2.68 -3.73
C THR A 19 44.00 2.37 -2.71
N ALA A 20 44.38 1.83 -1.55
CA ALA A 20 43.45 1.48 -0.49
C ALA A 20 42.67 2.71 0.04
N LYS A 21 43.31 3.88 0.14
CA LYS A 21 42.62 5.11 0.55
C LYS A 21 41.51 5.52 -0.44
N VAL A 22 41.76 5.43 -1.74
CA VAL A 22 40.73 5.78 -2.75
C VAL A 22 39.62 4.71 -2.78
N MET A 23 39.95 3.44 -2.53
CA MET A 23 38.96 2.36 -2.40
C MET A 23 38.06 2.56 -1.17
N ALA A 24 38.62 2.89 -0.01
CA ALA A 24 37.83 3.24 1.17
C ALA A 24 36.95 4.48 0.94
N GLU A 25 37.54 5.61 0.49
CA GLU A 25 36.81 6.88 0.32
C GLU A 25 35.66 6.84 -0.72
N HIS A 26 35.81 6.09 -1.82
CA HIS A 26 34.86 6.13 -2.95
C HIS A 26 34.08 4.82 -3.12
N LEU A 27 34.60 3.70 -2.63
CA LEU A 27 33.99 2.38 -2.74
C LEU A 27 33.78 1.69 -1.39
N GLY A 28 34.17 2.26 -0.24
CA GLY A 28 33.95 1.64 1.07
C GLY A 28 34.60 0.25 1.20
N LEU A 29 35.71 0.00 0.51
CA LEU A 29 36.45 -1.27 0.57
C LEU A 29 37.71 -1.09 1.41
N HIS A 30 37.86 -1.92 2.44
CA HIS A 30 38.86 -1.84 3.50
C HIS A 30 39.72 -3.12 3.58
N THR A 31 39.13 -4.29 3.36
CA THR A 31 39.74 -5.63 3.48
C THR A 31 39.90 -6.35 2.13
N VAL A 32 40.67 -7.43 2.10
CA VAL A 32 40.77 -8.35 0.95
C VAL A 32 39.39 -8.97 0.63
N GLY A 33 38.61 -9.30 1.65
CA GLY A 33 37.24 -9.80 1.56
C GLY A 33 36.34 -8.82 0.81
N ASP A 34 36.32 -7.56 1.22
CA ASP A 34 35.49 -6.53 0.58
C ASP A 34 35.77 -6.43 -0.94
N LEU A 35 37.05 -6.52 -1.31
CA LEU A 35 37.47 -6.44 -2.71
C LEU A 35 37.12 -7.71 -3.51
N LEU A 36 37.15 -8.89 -2.87
CA LEU A 36 36.71 -10.16 -3.46
C LEU A 36 35.18 -10.33 -3.50
N HIS A 37 34.43 -9.48 -2.78
CA HIS A 37 32.96 -9.41 -2.91
C HIS A 37 32.50 -8.21 -3.77
N HIS A 38 33.44 -7.44 -4.35
CA HIS A 38 33.13 -6.36 -5.31
C HIS A 38 32.93 -6.93 -6.72
N TYR A 39 31.79 -7.60 -6.93
CA TYR A 39 31.54 -8.41 -8.12
C TYR A 39 31.42 -7.61 -9.44
N PRO A 40 31.69 -8.23 -10.61
CA PRO A 40 31.43 -7.62 -11.91
C PRO A 40 29.94 -7.41 -12.17
N ARG A 41 29.56 -6.22 -12.66
CA ARG A 41 28.18 -5.93 -13.10
C ARG A 41 27.81 -6.71 -14.36
N ARG A 42 28.75 -6.82 -15.31
CA ARG A 42 28.58 -7.51 -16.59
C ARG A 42 29.89 -8.09 -17.09
N TYR A 43 29.80 -8.96 -18.08
CA TYR A 43 30.94 -9.60 -18.75
C TYR A 43 30.81 -9.35 -20.25
N GLU A 44 31.88 -8.86 -20.87
CA GLU A 44 31.94 -8.65 -22.32
C GLU A 44 32.78 -9.76 -22.96
N GLU A 45 32.33 -10.36 -24.06
CA GLU A 45 33.15 -11.33 -24.79
C GLU A 45 34.30 -10.63 -25.54
N ARG A 46 35.50 -11.22 -25.49
CA ARG A 46 36.71 -10.69 -26.12
C ARG A 46 36.57 -10.63 -27.64
N GLY A 47 35.99 -9.55 -28.14
CA GLY A 47 35.78 -9.31 -29.57
C GLY A 47 34.41 -8.72 -29.92
N GLN A 48 33.43 -8.80 -29.02
CA GLN A 48 32.17 -8.07 -29.11
C GLN A 48 32.36 -6.61 -28.69
N LEU A 49 31.48 -5.73 -29.18
CA LEU A 49 31.50 -4.30 -28.92
C LEU A 49 30.21 -3.96 -28.16
N THR A 50 30.31 -3.14 -27.12
CA THR A 50 29.16 -2.76 -26.28
C THR A 50 28.16 -1.96 -27.11
N HIS A 51 26.88 -2.31 -27.06
CA HIS A 51 25.84 -1.57 -27.80
C HIS A 51 25.77 -0.10 -27.31
N LEU A 52 26.09 0.84 -28.20
CA LEU A 52 26.28 2.26 -27.87
C LEU A 52 24.97 3.06 -27.89
N ALA A 53 23.88 2.48 -28.42
CA ALA A 53 22.58 3.14 -28.52
C ALA A 53 21.87 3.27 -27.15
N ASP A 54 22.08 2.30 -26.26
CA ASP A 54 21.32 2.14 -25.01
C ASP A 54 22.07 2.66 -23.77
N LEU A 55 23.04 3.56 -23.96
CA LEU A 55 23.87 4.06 -22.87
C LEU A 55 23.10 5.06 -21.99
N PRO A 56 23.03 4.84 -20.66
CA PRO A 56 22.32 5.75 -19.74
C PRO A 56 22.96 7.13 -19.73
N MET A 57 22.13 8.16 -19.81
CA MET A 57 22.57 9.55 -19.79
C MET A 57 23.05 9.97 -18.39
N ASP A 58 24.05 10.84 -18.33
CA ASP A 58 24.65 11.38 -17.10
C ASP A 58 25.37 10.37 -16.19
N GLU A 59 25.41 9.08 -16.56
CA GLU A 59 26.14 8.05 -15.81
C GLU A 59 27.62 7.91 -16.23
N HIS A 60 28.44 7.38 -15.33
CA HIS A 60 29.81 6.96 -15.63
C HIS A 60 29.81 5.51 -16.15
N VAL A 61 30.04 5.33 -17.45
CA VAL A 61 29.99 4.03 -18.12
C VAL A 61 31.38 3.59 -18.59
N THR A 62 31.62 2.28 -18.61
CA THR A 62 32.78 1.66 -19.28
C THR A 62 32.29 0.86 -20.49
N VAL A 63 32.71 1.22 -21.69
CA VAL A 63 32.29 0.61 -22.97
C VAL A 63 33.48 0.00 -23.72
N VAL A 64 33.26 -1.13 -24.39
CA VAL A 64 34.21 -1.75 -25.31
C VAL A 64 33.85 -1.33 -26.73
N ALA A 65 34.73 -0.60 -27.42
CA ALA A 65 34.42 -0.07 -28.76
C ALA A 65 35.66 -0.01 -29.67
N GLN A 66 35.40 0.12 -30.97
CA GLN A 66 36.44 0.32 -31.98
C GLN A 66 36.48 1.79 -32.42
N VAL A 67 37.67 2.36 -32.55
CA VAL A 67 37.86 3.71 -33.10
C VAL A 67 37.52 3.70 -34.58
N ALA A 68 36.55 4.53 -34.98
CA ALA A 68 36.14 4.74 -36.36
C ALA A 68 36.90 5.90 -37.03
N ASP A 69 37.13 6.99 -36.29
CA ASP A 69 37.78 8.21 -36.78
C ASP A 69 38.41 8.99 -35.61
N ALA A 70 39.46 9.75 -35.86
CA ALA A 70 40.15 10.56 -34.86
C ALA A 70 40.64 11.89 -35.48
N ARG A 71 40.08 13.02 -35.02
CA ARG A 71 40.30 14.35 -35.61
C ARG A 71 40.81 15.36 -34.59
N LEU A 72 41.95 15.98 -34.90
CA LEU A 72 42.52 17.07 -34.13
C LEU A 72 41.99 18.42 -34.64
N HIS A 73 41.14 19.06 -33.84
CA HIS A 73 40.64 20.41 -34.06
C HIS A 73 41.47 21.43 -33.28
N SER A 74 41.91 22.50 -33.94
CA SER A 74 42.56 23.64 -33.28
C SER A 74 41.65 24.86 -33.25
N PHE A 75 41.46 25.47 -32.09
CA PHE A 75 40.63 26.67 -31.89
C PHE A 75 41.42 27.81 -31.24
N ALA A 76 40.99 29.05 -31.46
CA ALA A 76 41.55 30.21 -30.76
C ALA A 76 41.04 30.23 -29.31
N SER A 77 41.95 30.33 -28.33
CA SER A 77 41.59 30.35 -26.90
C SER A 77 41.93 31.70 -26.27
N SER A 78 40.96 32.29 -25.57
CA SER A 78 41.14 33.56 -24.84
C SER A 78 42.06 33.43 -23.60
N ARG A 79 42.35 32.21 -23.14
CA ARG A 79 43.20 31.95 -21.96
C ARG A 79 44.68 31.67 -22.28
N ALA A 80 45.10 31.73 -23.55
CA ALA A 80 46.48 31.43 -23.95
C ALA A 80 46.99 32.39 -25.06
N PRO A 81 47.66 33.53 -24.71
CA PRO A 81 48.01 34.59 -25.66
C PRO A 81 48.97 34.21 -26.82
N ARG A 82 49.53 32.99 -26.82
CA ARG A 82 50.37 32.44 -27.89
C ARG A 82 50.07 30.96 -28.23
N GLY A 83 48.98 30.39 -27.71
CA GLY A 83 48.65 28.97 -27.87
C GLY A 83 47.32 28.73 -28.58
N LYS A 84 47.33 27.93 -29.66
CA LYS A 84 46.09 27.37 -30.22
C LYS A 84 45.56 26.31 -29.25
N GLY A 85 44.33 26.45 -28.79
CA GLY A 85 43.66 25.39 -28.03
C GLY A 85 43.49 24.17 -28.92
N GLN A 86 43.84 22.98 -28.42
CA GLN A 86 43.65 21.72 -29.14
C GLN A 86 42.49 20.94 -28.52
N ARG A 87 41.63 20.40 -29.38
CA ARG A 87 40.55 19.45 -29.07
C ARG A 87 40.71 18.24 -29.98
N LEU A 88 40.77 17.05 -29.41
CA LEU A 88 40.72 15.80 -30.17
C LEU A 88 39.32 15.22 -30.02
N GLU A 89 38.67 14.98 -31.15
CA GLU A 89 37.42 14.24 -31.26
C GLU A 89 37.74 12.84 -31.82
N VAL A 90 37.50 11.80 -31.04
CA VAL A 90 37.60 10.41 -31.48
C VAL A 90 36.20 9.83 -31.59
N THR A 91 35.75 9.48 -32.79
CA THR A 91 34.48 8.77 -32.96
C THR A 91 34.73 7.28 -32.78
N ILE A 92 34.06 6.66 -31.82
CA ILE A 92 34.04 5.20 -31.63
C ILE A 92 32.73 4.61 -32.14
N THR A 93 32.75 3.32 -32.49
CA THR A 93 31.60 2.56 -32.99
C THR A 93 31.66 1.11 -32.53
N ASP A 94 30.49 0.52 -32.43
CA ASP A 94 30.16 -0.88 -32.18
C ASP A 94 29.67 -1.61 -33.46
N GLY A 95 29.39 -0.85 -34.53
CA GLY A 95 28.82 -1.35 -35.79
C GLY A 95 27.37 -0.90 -36.05
N SER A 96 26.59 -0.58 -35.00
CA SER A 96 25.20 -0.09 -35.12
C SER A 96 25.07 1.40 -34.75
N GLY A 97 25.85 1.87 -33.78
CA GLY A 97 25.87 3.23 -33.25
C GLY A 97 27.25 3.92 -33.32
N ARG A 98 27.28 5.18 -32.89
CA ARG A 98 28.49 6.01 -32.82
C ARG A 98 28.48 6.90 -31.59
N LEU A 99 29.58 6.90 -30.83
CA LEU A 99 29.79 7.74 -29.66
C LEU A 99 31.03 8.61 -29.86
N THR A 100 30.99 9.87 -29.41
CA THR A 100 32.11 10.81 -29.60
C THR A 100 32.93 10.94 -28.32
N LEU A 101 34.24 10.76 -28.36
CA LEU A 101 35.14 11.01 -27.24
C LEU A 101 35.81 12.36 -27.45
N VAL A 102 35.80 13.22 -26.43
CA VAL A 102 36.34 14.58 -26.55
C VAL A 102 37.43 14.82 -25.52
N PHE A 103 38.63 15.12 -25.99
CA PHE A 103 39.80 15.47 -25.17
C PHE A 103 40.21 16.92 -25.45
N PHE A 104 40.52 17.70 -24.41
CA PHE A 104 40.96 19.09 -24.53
C PHE A 104 42.37 19.33 -23.98
N GLY A 105 43.07 20.32 -24.54
CA GLY A 105 44.34 20.85 -24.02
C GLY A 105 45.51 19.86 -24.10
N ASN A 106 46.44 19.95 -23.14
CA ASN A 106 47.67 19.13 -23.11
C ASN A 106 47.40 17.62 -23.02
N GLY A 107 46.21 17.20 -22.58
CA GLY A 107 45.79 15.80 -22.51
C GLY A 107 45.55 15.12 -23.87
N VAL A 108 45.62 15.87 -24.97
CA VAL A 108 45.34 15.39 -26.34
C VAL A 108 46.47 14.53 -26.92
N HIS A 109 47.74 14.79 -26.56
CA HIS A 109 48.89 14.20 -27.27
C HIS A 109 49.02 12.67 -27.16
N LYS A 110 48.63 12.08 -26.02
CA LYS A 110 48.66 10.63 -25.80
C LYS A 110 47.52 9.93 -26.58
N PRO A 111 46.23 10.26 -26.37
CA PRO A 111 45.14 9.66 -27.13
C PRO A 111 45.26 9.87 -28.65
N HIS A 112 45.80 10.98 -29.14
CA HIS A 112 46.05 11.16 -30.58
C HIS A 112 47.04 10.13 -31.17
N LYS A 113 48.00 9.63 -30.37
CA LYS A 113 48.95 8.62 -30.82
C LYS A 113 48.43 7.19 -30.67
N GLU A 114 47.57 6.97 -29.67
CA GLU A 114 47.13 5.63 -29.26
C GLU A 114 45.75 5.24 -29.81
N LEU A 115 44.86 6.20 -30.07
CA LEU A 115 43.50 5.97 -30.55
C LEU A 115 43.41 6.20 -32.07
N LEU A 116 44.13 5.38 -32.84
CA LEU A 116 44.08 5.40 -34.30
C LEU A 116 42.85 4.62 -34.82
N PRO A 117 42.27 4.96 -35.99
CA PRO A 117 41.18 4.19 -36.59
C PRO A 117 41.51 2.70 -36.70
N GLY A 118 40.55 1.85 -36.34
CA GLY A 118 40.74 0.39 -36.22
C GLY A 118 41.15 -0.09 -34.82
N THR A 119 41.66 0.78 -33.96
CA THR A 119 42.07 0.40 -32.59
C THR A 119 40.86 0.01 -31.75
N ARG A 120 40.94 -1.14 -31.06
CA ARG A 120 39.96 -1.57 -30.05
C ARG A 120 40.44 -1.19 -28.66
N ALA A 121 39.56 -0.63 -27.85
CA ALA A 121 39.88 -0.20 -26.49
C ALA A 121 38.64 -0.20 -25.60
N MET A 122 38.90 -0.24 -24.29
CA MET A 122 37.91 0.09 -23.27
C MET A 122 37.94 1.60 -23.03
N PHE A 123 36.78 2.23 -22.95
CA PHE A 123 36.64 3.66 -22.66
C PHE A 123 35.73 3.85 -21.45
N SER A 124 36.18 4.60 -20.44
CA SER A 124 35.41 4.90 -19.23
C SER A 124 35.24 6.41 -19.04
N GLY A 125 33.99 6.88 -18.91
CA GLY A 125 33.71 8.31 -18.76
C GLY A 125 32.24 8.60 -18.49
N LYS A 126 31.92 9.87 -18.14
CA LYS A 126 30.55 10.34 -17.98
C LYS A 126 29.88 10.53 -19.35
N VAL A 127 28.71 9.91 -19.56
CA VAL A 127 27.87 10.12 -20.75
C VAL A 127 27.24 11.51 -20.68
N SER A 128 27.52 12.34 -21.69
CA SER A 128 26.94 13.67 -21.84
C SER A 128 26.42 13.87 -23.26
N VAL A 129 25.50 14.82 -23.47
CA VAL A 129 25.04 15.19 -24.81
C VAL A 129 25.56 16.57 -25.17
N PHE A 130 26.16 16.69 -26.35
CA PHE A 130 26.57 17.97 -26.91
C PHE A 130 26.13 18.03 -28.38
N ASN A 131 25.48 19.13 -28.77
CA ASN A 131 24.95 19.33 -30.13
C ASN A 131 24.13 18.13 -30.66
N ARG A 132 23.21 17.60 -29.83
CA ARG A 132 22.37 16.42 -30.10
C ARG A 132 23.14 15.12 -30.43
N ARG A 133 24.39 14.99 -29.98
CA ARG A 133 25.18 13.75 -30.05
C ARG A 133 25.64 13.33 -28.66
N LEU A 134 25.59 12.02 -28.41
CA LEU A 134 26.20 11.43 -27.22
C LEU A 134 27.73 11.56 -27.30
N GLN A 135 28.35 11.92 -26.18
CA GLN A 135 29.79 12.03 -26.05
C GLN A 135 30.29 11.65 -24.64
N LEU A 136 31.53 11.16 -24.57
CA LEU A 136 32.31 11.08 -23.33
C LEU A 136 33.32 12.23 -23.31
N ALA A 137 33.24 13.09 -22.30
CA ALA A 137 34.21 14.16 -22.08
C ALA A 137 35.37 13.65 -21.22
N HIS A 138 36.61 13.80 -21.70
CA HIS A 138 37.84 13.32 -21.05
C HIS A 138 37.77 11.87 -20.52
N PRO A 139 37.37 10.87 -21.34
CA PRO A 139 37.32 9.48 -20.89
C PRO A 139 38.73 8.93 -20.64
N ALA A 140 38.85 8.12 -19.59
CA ALA A 140 40.00 7.23 -19.42
C ALA A 140 39.86 6.07 -20.42
N TYR A 141 40.98 5.48 -20.86
CA TYR A 141 40.97 4.34 -21.77
C TYR A 141 42.11 3.36 -21.51
N GLU A 142 41.87 2.09 -21.84
CA GLU A 142 42.86 1.00 -21.82
C GLU A 142 42.80 0.28 -23.18
N LEU A 143 43.95 0.07 -23.83
CA LEU A 143 44.02 -0.52 -25.16
C LEU A 143 43.87 -2.04 -25.12
N LEU A 144 42.92 -2.58 -25.89
CA LEU A 144 42.73 -4.02 -26.07
C LEU A 144 43.61 -4.48 -27.24
N ARG A 145 44.91 -4.65 -26.99
CA ARG A 145 45.87 -5.03 -28.04
C ARG A 145 45.57 -6.42 -28.59
N GLY A 146 45.57 -6.52 -29.93
CA GLY A 146 45.65 -7.79 -30.63
C GLY A 146 46.99 -8.49 -30.39
N GLU A 147 47.02 -9.78 -30.67
CA GLU A 147 48.15 -10.69 -30.49
C GLU A 147 49.48 -10.10 -30.99
N GLY A 148 50.45 -9.85 -30.08
CA GLY A 148 51.75 -9.30 -30.48
C GLY A 148 52.56 -8.48 -29.46
N ALA A 149 52.35 -8.61 -28.14
CA ALA A 149 53.24 -8.01 -27.13
C ALA A 149 53.23 -8.82 -25.81
N GLU A 150 54.33 -9.52 -25.51
CA GLU A 150 54.40 -10.67 -24.59
C GLU A 150 54.32 -10.37 -23.08
N GLU A 151 54.18 -9.11 -22.63
CA GLU A 151 54.19 -8.76 -21.19
C GLU A 151 52.82 -8.34 -20.61
N ALA A 152 51.76 -8.30 -21.42
CA ALA A 152 50.40 -7.93 -20.96
C ALA A 152 49.34 -9.04 -21.17
N VAL A 153 49.76 -10.23 -21.63
CA VAL A 153 48.86 -11.26 -22.18
C VAL A 153 48.13 -12.08 -21.10
N ASP A 154 48.74 -12.29 -19.94
CA ASP A 154 48.20 -13.21 -18.92
C ASP A 154 47.00 -12.68 -18.12
N SER A 155 46.91 -11.36 -17.91
CA SER A 155 45.91 -10.80 -16.98
C SER A 155 44.45 -10.88 -17.44
N TRP A 156 44.19 -11.19 -18.73
CA TRP A 156 42.85 -11.35 -19.32
C TRP A 156 42.80 -12.55 -20.29
N ALA A 157 43.40 -13.68 -19.90
CA ALA A 157 43.42 -14.91 -20.69
C ALA A 157 42.07 -15.67 -20.79
N GLY A 158 40.99 -15.14 -20.20
CA GLY A 158 39.63 -15.67 -20.36
C GLY A 158 38.90 -15.08 -21.56
N ALA A 159 37.91 -15.81 -22.10
CA ALA A 159 37.07 -15.31 -23.19
C ALA A 159 36.15 -14.14 -22.77
N LEU A 160 35.96 -13.96 -21.46
CA LEU A 160 35.06 -12.98 -20.85
C LEU A 160 35.84 -11.94 -20.03
N ILE A 161 35.53 -10.66 -20.27
CA ILE A 161 36.12 -9.48 -19.65
C ILE A 161 35.16 -8.98 -18.55
N PRO A 162 35.43 -9.20 -17.25
CA PRO A 162 34.61 -8.65 -16.17
C PRO A 162 34.66 -7.11 -16.12
N LEU A 163 33.49 -6.49 -16.08
CA LEU A 163 33.31 -5.04 -15.91
C LEU A 163 32.73 -4.72 -14.52
N TYR A 164 33.52 -4.04 -13.71
CA TYR A 164 33.24 -3.72 -12.31
C TYR A 164 32.49 -2.39 -12.14
N PRO A 165 31.74 -2.20 -11.03
CA PRO A 165 31.29 -0.88 -10.61
C PRO A 165 32.49 0.06 -10.45
N ALA A 166 32.63 1.02 -11.37
CA ALA A 166 33.71 1.99 -11.42
C ALA A 166 33.29 3.36 -10.87
N THR A 167 34.26 4.17 -10.47
CA THR A 167 34.06 5.59 -10.10
C THR A 167 34.98 6.49 -10.91
N ALA A 168 34.75 7.80 -10.88
CA ALA A 168 35.61 8.77 -11.56
C ALA A 168 37.09 8.76 -11.12
N LYS A 169 37.43 8.12 -9.99
CA LYS A 169 38.81 7.92 -9.51
C LYS A 169 39.33 6.47 -9.64
N LEU A 170 38.46 5.48 -9.84
CA LEU A 170 38.78 4.05 -9.93
C LEU A 170 38.04 3.38 -11.08
N GLU A 171 38.75 3.19 -12.19
CA GLU A 171 38.27 2.60 -13.43
C GLU A 171 38.24 1.06 -13.34
N SER A 172 37.34 0.42 -14.10
CA SER A 172 37.09 -1.03 -14.05
C SER A 172 38.35 -1.89 -14.22
N TRP A 173 39.31 -1.49 -15.07
CA TRP A 173 40.54 -2.27 -15.26
C TRP A 173 41.56 -2.11 -14.12
N LYS A 174 41.51 -1.01 -13.36
CA LYS A 174 42.32 -0.87 -12.13
C LYS A 174 41.74 -1.74 -11.02
N LEU A 175 40.41 -1.78 -10.90
CA LEU A 175 39.71 -2.72 -10.01
C LEU A 175 40.03 -4.17 -10.38
N ALA A 176 39.94 -4.54 -11.68
CA ALA A 176 40.32 -5.87 -12.15
C ALA A 176 41.78 -6.23 -11.81
N LYS A 177 42.75 -5.33 -12.00
CA LYS A 177 44.17 -5.55 -11.65
C LYS A 177 44.38 -5.70 -10.14
N ALA A 178 43.66 -4.93 -9.32
CA ALA A 178 43.68 -5.07 -7.87
C ALA A 178 43.08 -6.42 -7.43
N ILE A 179 41.94 -6.81 -8.00
CA ILE A 179 41.28 -8.09 -7.75
C ILE A 179 42.20 -9.25 -8.15
N GLN A 180 42.82 -9.24 -9.33
CA GLN A 180 43.78 -10.29 -9.73
C GLN A 180 44.99 -10.40 -8.77
N THR A 181 45.38 -9.30 -8.11
CA THR A 181 46.44 -9.34 -7.08
C THR A 181 45.99 -10.07 -5.81
N VAL A 182 44.71 -9.96 -5.42
CA VAL A 182 44.17 -10.61 -4.22
C VAL A 182 43.48 -11.96 -4.48
N LEU A 183 43.09 -12.26 -5.71
CA LEU A 183 42.34 -13.46 -6.09
C LEU A 183 42.96 -14.79 -5.63
N PRO A 184 44.30 -14.97 -5.58
CA PRO A 184 44.88 -16.18 -4.99
C PRO A 184 44.47 -16.43 -3.53
N ARG A 185 44.14 -15.39 -2.76
CA ARG A 185 43.64 -15.48 -1.37
C ARG A 185 42.23 -16.06 -1.26
N ALA A 186 41.46 -16.12 -2.35
CA ALA A 186 40.15 -16.75 -2.35
C ALA A 186 40.21 -18.25 -1.98
N GLN A 187 41.37 -18.91 -2.15
CA GLN A 187 41.59 -20.29 -1.70
C GLN A 187 41.59 -20.45 -0.18
N GLU A 188 41.76 -19.36 0.56
CA GLU A 188 41.78 -19.32 2.03
C GLU A 188 40.39 -18.95 2.59
N ALA A 189 39.36 -18.80 1.74
CA ALA A 189 37.98 -18.54 2.13
C ALA A 189 37.32 -19.80 2.72
N LEU A 190 36.71 -19.66 3.90
CA LEU A 190 35.91 -20.72 4.52
C LEU A 190 34.51 -20.74 3.90
N ASP A 191 34.00 -21.92 3.56
CA ASP A 191 32.66 -22.07 2.99
C ASP A 191 31.59 -22.00 4.10
N PRO A 192 30.65 -21.04 4.05
CA PRO A 192 29.59 -20.93 5.06
C PRO A 192 28.46 -21.95 4.83
N LEU A 193 28.36 -22.59 3.66
CA LEU A 193 27.33 -23.61 3.43
C LEU A 193 27.78 -24.97 3.98
N PRO A 194 26.93 -25.68 4.74
CA PRO A 194 27.18 -27.06 5.12
C PRO A 194 27.50 -27.94 3.90
N GLU A 195 28.46 -28.86 4.04
CA GLU A 195 28.88 -29.72 2.92
C GLU A 195 27.72 -30.57 2.37
N SER A 196 26.82 -31.04 3.24
CA SER A 196 25.59 -31.75 2.86
C SER A 196 24.71 -30.91 1.92
N LEU A 197 24.43 -29.66 2.28
CA LEU A 197 23.63 -28.71 1.51
C LEU A 197 24.28 -28.40 0.16
N ARG A 198 25.57 -28.05 0.18
CA ARG A 198 26.36 -27.74 -1.03
C ARG A 198 26.40 -28.93 -1.99
N ALA A 199 26.70 -30.13 -1.49
CA ALA A 199 26.82 -31.33 -2.31
C ALA A 199 25.46 -31.82 -2.85
N GLY A 200 24.41 -31.80 -2.02
CA GLY A 200 23.05 -32.20 -2.42
C GLY A 200 22.48 -31.33 -3.54
N ARG A 201 22.88 -30.06 -3.61
CA ARG A 201 22.44 -29.07 -4.60
C ARG A 201 23.41 -28.87 -5.77
N GLY A 202 24.52 -29.63 -5.80
CA GLY A 202 25.53 -29.54 -6.87
C GLY A 202 26.27 -28.20 -6.93
N LEU A 203 26.28 -27.43 -5.84
CA LEU A 203 26.84 -26.08 -5.79
C LEU A 203 28.38 -26.14 -5.69
N ALA A 204 29.04 -25.17 -6.33
CA ALA A 204 30.50 -24.98 -6.22
C ALA A 204 30.91 -24.61 -4.79
N THR A 205 32.20 -24.76 -4.45
CA THR A 205 32.72 -24.21 -3.17
C THR A 205 32.87 -22.69 -3.24
N LEU A 206 32.87 -21.98 -2.09
CA LEU A 206 33.09 -20.53 -2.06
C LEU A 206 34.39 -20.10 -2.79
N PRO A 207 35.56 -20.72 -2.56
CA PRO A 207 36.77 -20.43 -3.33
C PRO A 207 36.61 -20.55 -4.85
N GLU A 208 35.90 -21.59 -5.31
CA GLU A 208 35.63 -21.78 -6.74
C GLU A 208 34.67 -20.73 -7.29
N ALA A 209 33.63 -20.35 -6.54
CA ALA A 209 32.69 -19.32 -6.92
C ALA A 209 33.36 -17.94 -7.03
N LEU A 210 34.22 -17.57 -6.07
CA LEU A 210 35.01 -16.33 -6.11
C LEU A 210 35.99 -16.32 -7.30
N VAL A 211 36.61 -17.45 -7.64
CA VAL A 211 37.45 -17.56 -8.84
C VAL A 211 36.62 -17.48 -10.12
N LYS A 212 35.48 -18.18 -10.20
CA LYS A 212 34.60 -18.19 -11.37
C LYS A 212 33.94 -16.82 -11.61
N ILE A 213 33.53 -16.08 -10.58
CA ILE A 213 32.90 -14.76 -10.73
C ILE A 213 33.91 -13.71 -11.23
N HIS A 214 35.16 -13.75 -10.77
CA HIS A 214 36.19 -12.78 -11.16
C HIS A 214 37.04 -13.18 -12.38
N ARG A 215 37.12 -14.47 -12.69
CA ARG A 215 37.89 -15.03 -13.82
C ARG A 215 37.14 -16.20 -14.50
N PRO A 216 35.93 -15.96 -15.03
CA PRO A 216 35.17 -17.00 -15.73
C PRO A 216 35.87 -17.43 -17.03
N ARG A 217 35.72 -18.71 -17.40
CA ARG A 217 36.15 -19.23 -18.71
C ARG A 217 34.98 -19.22 -19.71
N THR A 218 33.77 -19.43 -19.20
CA THR A 218 32.51 -19.57 -19.93
C THR A 218 31.39 -18.76 -19.26
N ARG A 219 30.26 -18.57 -19.95
CA ARG A 219 29.05 -17.98 -19.34
C ARG A 219 28.46 -18.88 -18.24
N ALA A 220 28.54 -20.21 -18.41
CA ALA A 220 28.14 -21.17 -17.38
C ALA A 220 28.94 -21.00 -16.07
N ASP A 221 30.24 -20.69 -16.12
CA ASP A 221 31.00 -20.39 -14.89
C ASP A 221 30.43 -19.19 -14.12
N VAL A 222 29.92 -18.17 -14.84
CA VAL A 222 29.29 -16.98 -14.23
C VAL A 222 27.94 -17.36 -13.62
N GLU A 223 27.15 -18.19 -14.29
CA GLU A 223 25.86 -18.68 -13.82
C GLU A 223 26.02 -19.55 -12.57
N ASP A 224 26.93 -20.54 -12.60
CA ASP A 224 27.32 -21.36 -11.44
C ASP A 224 27.73 -20.50 -10.23
N ALA A 225 28.61 -19.52 -10.47
CA ALA A 225 29.12 -18.66 -9.41
C ALA A 225 28.02 -17.75 -8.85
N ARG A 226 27.15 -17.20 -9.71
CA ARG A 226 26.01 -16.39 -9.25
C ARG A 226 25.03 -17.23 -8.45
N ALA A 227 24.65 -18.42 -8.91
CA ALA A 227 23.77 -19.31 -8.16
C ALA A 227 24.36 -19.64 -6.77
N ARG A 228 25.65 -20.01 -6.71
CA ARG A 228 26.35 -20.30 -5.46
C ARG A 228 26.48 -19.08 -4.53
N LEU A 229 26.67 -17.86 -5.05
CA LEU A 229 26.78 -16.65 -4.23
C LEU A 229 25.40 -16.12 -3.76
N LYS A 230 24.35 -16.28 -4.57
CA LYS A 230 22.96 -16.05 -4.15
C LYS A 230 22.58 -16.96 -2.98
N TRP A 231 22.98 -18.22 -3.04
CA TRP A 231 22.78 -19.18 -1.95
C TRP A 231 23.48 -18.79 -0.64
N ASP A 232 24.67 -18.19 -0.67
CA ASP A 232 25.29 -17.66 0.56
C ASP A 232 24.48 -16.52 1.15
N GLU A 233 24.13 -15.52 0.34
CA GLU A 233 23.39 -14.34 0.79
C GLU A 233 22.00 -14.73 1.32
N ALA A 234 21.31 -15.65 0.65
CA ALA A 234 20.02 -16.17 1.10
C ALA A 234 20.15 -17.02 2.38
N PHE A 235 21.12 -17.96 2.44
CA PHE A 235 21.21 -18.91 3.54
C PHE A 235 21.77 -18.31 4.82
N VAL A 236 22.84 -17.50 4.76
CA VAL A 236 23.38 -16.81 5.95
C VAL A 236 22.31 -15.90 6.55
N LEU A 237 21.56 -15.20 5.70
CA LEU A 237 20.43 -14.39 6.13
C LEU A 237 19.29 -15.22 6.73
N GLN A 238 18.87 -16.30 6.07
CA GLN A 238 17.79 -17.14 6.58
C GLN A 238 18.15 -17.81 7.90
N VAL A 239 19.43 -18.10 8.14
CA VAL A 239 19.93 -18.57 9.44
C VAL A 239 19.89 -17.47 10.49
N ALA A 240 20.22 -16.22 10.15
CA ALA A 240 20.03 -15.07 11.05
C ALA A 240 18.56 -14.91 11.49
N LEU A 241 17.65 -14.95 10.52
CA LEU A 241 16.20 -14.84 10.75
C LEU A 241 15.65 -16.06 11.49
N ALA A 242 16.13 -17.27 11.18
CA ALA A 242 15.72 -18.49 11.88
C ALA A 242 16.19 -18.50 13.34
N ARG A 243 17.42 -18.03 13.63
CA ARG A 243 17.89 -17.86 15.03
C ARG A 243 17.07 -16.82 15.76
N ARG A 244 16.75 -15.68 15.13
CA ARG A 244 15.85 -14.68 15.70
C ARG A 244 14.46 -15.24 15.99
N ARG A 245 13.84 -15.98 15.05
CA ARG A 245 12.55 -16.66 15.26
C ARG A 245 12.65 -17.70 16.38
N TYR A 246 13.75 -18.44 16.48
CA TYR A 246 14.00 -19.40 17.56
C TYR A 246 14.10 -18.69 18.92
N ASP A 247 14.85 -17.58 19.01
CA ASP A 247 15.02 -16.79 20.22
C ASP A 247 13.71 -16.08 20.64
N ASP A 248 12.97 -15.48 19.70
CA ASP A 248 11.63 -14.93 19.94
C ASP A 248 10.63 -16.04 20.36
N ALA A 249 10.77 -17.28 19.86
CA ALA A 249 10.02 -18.45 20.34
C ALA A 249 10.54 -19.04 21.67
N GLN A 250 11.69 -18.62 22.19
CA GLN A 250 12.07 -18.87 23.59
C GLN A 250 11.50 -17.79 24.53
N LEU A 251 11.07 -16.64 24.00
CA LEU A 251 10.33 -15.66 24.80
C LEU A 251 8.95 -16.22 25.12
N ARG A 252 8.59 -16.16 26.41
CA ARG A 252 7.26 -16.50 26.88
C ARG A 252 6.37 -15.27 26.77
N ALA A 253 5.24 -15.44 26.09
CA ALA A 253 4.11 -14.53 26.15
C ALA A 253 3.00 -15.17 27.00
N THR A 254 2.12 -14.35 27.56
CA THR A 254 0.92 -14.82 28.26
C THR A 254 -0.14 -15.20 27.21
N PRO A 255 -0.58 -16.47 27.10
CA PRO A 255 -1.59 -16.88 26.13
C PRO A 255 -2.90 -16.10 26.30
N ARG A 256 -3.39 -15.52 25.21
CA ARG A 256 -4.58 -14.65 25.13
C ARG A 256 -5.73 -15.37 24.43
N THR A 257 -6.22 -16.46 25.03
CA THR A 257 -7.38 -17.19 24.50
C THR A 257 -8.68 -16.39 24.69
N PRO A 258 -9.50 -16.17 23.65
CA PRO A 258 -10.82 -15.57 23.78
C PRO A 258 -11.72 -16.35 24.75
N LYS A 259 -12.53 -15.66 25.56
CA LYS A 259 -13.53 -16.31 26.41
C LYS A 259 -14.81 -16.58 25.61
N PRO A 260 -15.42 -17.79 25.72
CA PRO A 260 -16.66 -18.11 25.00
C PRO A 260 -17.80 -17.13 25.25
N ASP A 261 -17.94 -16.65 26.49
CA ASP A 261 -18.96 -15.69 26.92
C ASP A 261 -18.35 -14.30 27.21
N GLY A 262 -17.33 -13.91 26.43
CA GLY A 262 -16.55 -12.69 26.63
C GLY A 262 -17.15 -11.43 26.01
N LEU A 263 -16.48 -10.31 26.22
CA LEU A 263 -16.67 -9.02 25.56
C LEU A 263 -16.55 -9.14 24.02
N LEU A 264 -15.65 -9.98 23.50
CA LEU A 264 -15.58 -10.26 22.06
C LEU A 264 -16.88 -10.93 21.57
N THR A 265 -17.40 -11.91 22.29
CA THR A 265 -18.67 -12.56 21.95
C THR A 265 -19.83 -11.57 22.04
N ALA A 266 -19.90 -10.80 23.12
CA ALA A 266 -20.92 -9.76 23.31
C ALA A 266 -20.86 -8.65 22.26
N PHE A 267 -19.69 -8.39 21.66
CA PHE A 267 -19.51 -7.48 20.55
C PHE A 267 -19.90 -8.12 19.22
N ASP A 268 -19.41 -9.34 18.92
CA ASP A 268 -19.73 -10.11 17.71
C ASP A 268 -21.26 -10.37 17.59
N ASP A 269 -21.93 -10.66 18.71
CA ASP A 269 -23.39 -10.85 18.81
C ASP A 269 -24.19 -9.57 18.53
N ARG A 270 -23.55 -8.40 18.65
CA ARG A 270 -24.15 -7.08 18.40
C ARG A 270 -23.77 -6.51 17.03
N LEU A 271 -22.91 -7.18 16.26
CA LEU A 271 -22.56 -6.70 14.94
C LEU A 271 -23.79 -6.73 14.00
N PRO A 272 -24.13 -5.62 13.34
CA PRO A 272 -25.26 -5.57 12.41
C PRO A 272 -25.00 -6.34 11.10
N PHE A 273 -23.83 -6.98 10.98
CA PHE A 273 -23.41 -7.79 9.84
C PHE A 273 -22.55 -8.98 10.28
N THR A 274 -22.55 -10.05 9.48
CA THR A 274 -21.60 -11.16 9.65
C THR A 274 -20.34 -10.89 8.87
N LEU A 275 -19.20 -11.15 9.52
CA LEU A 275 -17.86 -11.06 8.95
C LEU A 275 -17.69 -11.96 7.71
N THR A 276 -16.95 -11.47 6.72
CA THR A 276 -16.65 -12.23 5.48
C THR A 276 -15.79 -13.47 5.77
N GLU A 277 -15.72 -14.40 4.81
CA GLU A 277 -14.84 -15.58 4.96
C GLU A 277 -13.37 -15.17 5.15
N GLY A 278 -12.89 -14.18 4.40
CA GLY A 278 -11.54 -13.61 4.58
C GLY A 278 -11.34 -13.06 6.01
N GLN A 279 -12.27 -12.23 6.50
CA GLN A 279 -12.21 -11.73 7.88
C GLN A 279 -12.26 -12.84 8.93
N ARG A 280 -13.02 -13.91 8.69
CA ARG A 280 -13.13 -15.07 9.58
C ARG A 280 -11.92 -16.00 9.51
N SER A 281 -11.23 -16.10 8.38
CA SER A 281 -9.92 -16.79 8.30
C SER A 281 -8.88 -15.98 9.05
N VAL A 282 -8.68 -14.73 8.66
CA VAL A 282 -7.67 -13.84 9.23
C VAL A 282 -7.87 -13.64 10.74
N SER A 283 -9.10 -13.52 11.22
CA SER A 283 -9.32 -13.44 12.67
C SER A 283 -9.04 -14.77 13.39
N ARG A 284 -9.28 -15.93 12.76
CA ARG A 284 -8.89 -17.23 13.36
C ARG A 284 -7.37 -17.35 13.43
N GLU A 285 -6.67 -17.04 12.35
CA GLU A 285 -5.20 -16.99 12.32
C GLU A 285 -4.65 -16.11 13.45
N ILE A 286 -5.22 -14.91 13.64
CA ILE A 286 -4.84 -14.02 14.76
C ILE A 286 -5.20 -14.63 16.13
N PHE A 287 -6.38 -15.25 16.30
CA PHE A 287 -6.78 -15.83 17.59
C PHE A 287 -5.98 -17.08 17.97
N ASP A 288 -5.64 -17.91 16.98
CA ASP A 288 -4.84 -19.13 17.16
C ASP A 288 -3.42 -18.75 17.61
N ASP A 289 -2.81 -17.74 16.97
CA ASP A 289 -1.51 -17.18 17.39
C ASP A 289 -1.56 -16.51 18.77
N LEU A 290 -2.60 -15.70 19.04
CA LEU A 290 -2.82 -15.06 20.34
C LEU A 290 -2.94 -16.10 21.47
N ALA A 291 -3.42 -17.31 21.17
CA ALA A 291 -3.55 -18.40 22.13
C ALA A 291 -2.25 -19.19 22.38
N THR A 292 -1.13 -18.86 21.71
CA THR A 292 0.18 -19.50 21.95
C THR A 292 0.91 -18.90 23.17
N ASP A 293 1.91 -19.62 23.67
CA ASP A 293 2.83 -19.17 24.74
C ASP A 293 4.03 -18.36 24.21
N HIS A 294 3.96 -17.90 22.97
CA HIS A 294 4.99 -17.14 22.26
C HIS A 294 4.42 -15.83 21.68
N PRO A 295 5.22 -14.76 21.53
CA PRO A 295 4.72 -13.49 21.01
C PRO A 295 4.41 -13.55 19.51
N MET A 296 3.13 -13.48 19.15
CA MET A 296 2.66 -13.33 17.75
C MET A 296 3.26 -12.08 17.11
N HIS A 297 3.93 -12.20 15.95
CA HIS A 297 4.36 -11.07 15.11
C HIS A 297 3.72 -11.17 13.71
N ARG A 298 2.53 -10.59 13.52
CA ARG A 298 1.70 -10.75 12.31
C ARG A 298 1.44 -9.43 11.60
N LEU A 299 1.48 -9.44 10.26
CA LEU A 299 1.06 -8.37 9.37
C LEU A 299 -0.35 -8.66 8.84
N LEU A 300 -1.29 -7.77 9.14
CA LEU A 300 -2.60 -7.66 8.51
C LEU A 300 -2.52 -6.67 7.33
N GLN A 301 -2.66 -7.17 6.12
CA GLN A 301 -2.73 -6.35 4.92
C GLN A 301 -4.16 -6.39 4.35
N GLY A 302 -4.71 -5.26 3.94
CA GLY A 302 -6.04 -5.24 3.32
C GLY A 302 -6.36 -3.97 2.53
N GLU A 303 -7.15 -4.14 1.48
CA GLU A 303 -7.59 -3.01 0.65
C GLU A 303 -8.85 -2.31 1.21
N VAL A 304 -9.07 -1.07 0.78
CA VAL A 304 -9.72 -0.01 1.58
C VAL A 304 -11.26 0.08 1.45
N GLY A 305 -12.03 -0.92 1.92
CA GLY A 305 -13.52 -0.93 2.07
C GLY A 305 -14.43 -1.54 0.95
N SER A 306 -14.93 -2.78 1.07
CA SER A 306 -15.51 -3.56 -0.06
C SER A 306 -16.99 -4.03 -0.01
N GLY A 307 -17.98 -3.22 -0.39
CA GLY A 307 -19.30 -3.74 -0.84
C GLY A 307 -20.48 -2.76 -1.03
N LYS A 308 -21.61 -3.28 -1.55
CA LYS A 308 -23.00 -2.70 -1.68
C LYS A 308 -23.50 -2.14 -3.04
N ALA A 309 -23.03 -2.54 -4.23
CA ALA A 309 -23.61 -1.99 -5.48
C ALA A 309 -24.98 -2.58 -5.85
N GLN A 310 -25.84 -1.76 -6.47
CA GLN A 310 -27.14 -2.12 -7.07
C GLN A 310 -27.35 -1.35 -8.39
N PRO A 311 -28.24 -1.80 -9.29
CA PRO A 311 -28.63 -1.06 -10.49
C PRO A 311 -29.07 0.38 -10.21
N LEU A 312 -28.91 1.29 -11.17
CA LEU A 312 -29.30 2.69 -11.01
C LEU A 312 -30.83 2.89 -10.85
N ASP A 313 -31.64 1.94 -11.29
CA ASP A 313 -33.11 1.95 -11.16
C ASP A 313 -33.64 1.15 -9.96
N ALA A 314 -32.79 0.37 -9.28
CA ALA A 314 -33.13 -0.25 -8.00
C ALA A 314 -33.59 0.81 -7.00
N LEU A 315 -34.65 0.52 -6.24
CA LEU A 315 -35.29 1.53 -5.39
C LEU A 315 -34.71 1.55 -3.98
N VAL A 316 -34.61 2.74 -3.39
CA VAL A 316 -34.21 2.99 -2.00
C VAL A 316 -35.34 3.73 -1.28
N LEU A 317 -35.74 3.27 -0.09
CA LEU A 317 -36.79 3.90 0.70
C LEU A 317 -36.24 5.13 1.43
N THR A 318 -36.91 6.26 1.24
CA THR A 318 -36.68 7.52 1.96
C THR A 318 -37.88 7.85 2.85
N PRO A 319 -37.78 8.83 3.75
CA PRO A 319 -38.92 9.32 4.54
C PRO A 319 -40.09 9.85 3.70
N THR A 320 -39.91 10.08 2.39
CA THR A 320 -40.95 10.56 1.47
C THR A 320 -41.43 9.50 0.47
N GLY A 321 -40.91 8.27 0.55
CA GLY A 321 -41.25 7.14 -0.31
C GLY A 321 -40.03 6.51 -0.98
N PHE A 322 -40.24 5.56 -1.90
CA PHE A 322 -39.13 5.00 -2.67
C PHE A 322 -38.62 5.99 -3.73
N ARG A 323 -37.29 6.10 -3.87
CA ARG A 323 -36.58 6.84 -4.93
C ARG A 323 -35.55 5.93 -5.61
N PRO A 324 -35.26 6.09 -6.91
CA PRO A 324 -34.23 5.29 -7.58
C PRO A 324 -32.83 5.52 -7.00
N MET A 325 -32.02 4.45 -6.99
CA MET A 325 -30.63 4.44 -6.54
C MET A 325 -29.80 5.51 -7.24
N GLY A 326 -29.95 5.64 -8.57
CA GLY A 326 -29.26 6.64 -9.39
C GLY A 326 -29.69 8.09 -9.13
N GLU A 327 -30.79 8.32 -8.42
CA GLU A 327 -31.21 9.66 -7.98
C GLU A 327 -30.70 10.04 -6.58
N MET A 328 -30.08 9.11 -5.84
CA MET A 328 -29.56 9.35 -4.49
C MET A 328 -28.39 10.35 -4.51
N ARG A 329 -28.37 11.23 -3.51
CA ARG A 329 -27.35 12.26 -3.30
C ARG A 329 -26.90 12.27 -1.85
N VAL A 330 -25.67 12.72 -1.61
CA VAL A 330 -25.20 12.96 -0.23
C VAL A 330 -26.09 14.02 0.42
N GLY A 331 -26.60 13.73 1.61
CA GLY A 331 -27.60 14.53 2.32
C GLY A 331 -29.07 14.17 2.03
N ASP A 332 -29.37 13.27 1.08
CA ASP A 332 -30.70 12.65 1.02
C ASP A 332 -30.90 11.77 2.27
N GLU A 333 -32.13 11.69 2.79
CA GLU A 333 -32.47 10.81 3.91
C GLU A 333 -32.96 9.45 3.40
N VAL A 334 -32.54 8.36 4.03
CA VAL A 334 -32.99 6.99 3.76
C VAL A 334 -33.48 6.32 5.04
N VAL A 335 -34.42 5.38 4.88
CA VAL A 335 -34.89 4.54 5.99
C VAL A 335 -33.92 3.37 6.15
N VAL A 336 -33.68 2.94 7.39
CA VAL A 336 -32.80 1.81 7.74
C VAL A 336 -33.64 0.61 8.26
N PRO A 337 -33.08 -0.61 8.40
CA PRO A 337 -33.85 -1.81 8.76
C PRO A 337 -34.58 -1.74 10.12
N SER A 338 -34.10 -0.92 11.05
CA SER A 338 -34.76 -0.65 12.34
C SER A 338 -36.02 0.21 12.23
N GLY A 339 -36.27 0.83 11.07
CA GLY A 339 -37.35 1.79 10.82
C GLY A 339 -36.95 3.25 11.06
N GLU A 340 -35.72 3.51 11.51
CA GLU A 340 -35.18 4.87 11.69
C GLU A 340 -34.80 5.53 10.37
N VAL A 341 -34.62 6.86 10.41
CA VAL A 341 -34.18 7.68 9.28
C VAL A 341 -32.72 8.08 9.49
N ALA A 342 -31.89 7.91 8.47
CA ALA A 342 -30.48 8.29 8.48
C ALA A 342 -30.08 8.98 7.18
N PRO A 343 -29.17 9.98 7.22
CA PRO A 343 -28.71 10.66 6.02
C PRO A 343 -27.70 9.81 5.25
N VAL A 344 -27.79 9.87 3.93
CA VAL A 344 -26.80 9.34 2.99
C VAL A 344 -25.54 10.19 3.09
N ASP A 345 -24.45 9.62 3.61
CA ASP A 345 -23.16 10.31 3.77
C ASP A 345 -22.20 10.06 2.59
N GLY A 346 -22.54 9.13 1.71
CA GLY A 346 -21.78 8.84 0.50
C GLY A 346 -22.63 8.24 -0.62
N VAL A 347 -22.29 8.56 -1.86
CA VAL A 347 -22.86 7.95 -3.08
C VAL A 347 -21.70 7.60 -3.99
N PHE A 348 -21.69 6.41 -4.59
CA PHE A 348 -20.54 5.90 -5.35
C PHE A 348 -20.99 5.05 -6.56
N PRO A 349 -20.98 5.61 -7.79
CA PRO A 349 -21.16 4.85 -9.02
C PRO A 349 -20.08 3.77 -9.19
N GLN A 350 -20.44 2.57 -9.64
CA GLN A 350 -19.53 1.42 -9.78
C GLN A 350 -19.36 0.93 -11.24
N GLY A 351 -19.94 1.65 -12.22
CA GLY A 351 -19.86 1.29 -13.65
C GLY A 351 -20.73 0.08 -14.02
N GLU A 352 -20.43 -0.60 -15.12
CA GLU A 352 -21.20 -1.76 -15.59
C GLU A 352 -20.73 -3.08 -14.94
N ARG A 353 -21.57 -3.65 -14.06
CA ARG A 353 -21.35 -4.96 -13.40
C ARG A 353 -22.42 -5.97 -13.80
N ASP A 354 -22.11 -7.25 -13.58
CA ASP A 354 -23.05 -8.36 -13.78
C ASP A 354 -24.09 -8.37 -12.64
N VAL A 355 -25.36 -8.22 -13.00
CA VAL A 355 -26.50 -8.04 -12.10
C VAL A 355 -27.35 -9.32 -12.03
N TRP A 356 -27.78 -9.63 -10.82
CA TRP A 356 -28.53 -10.82 -10.45
C TRP A 356 -29.81 -10.45 -9.72
N ARG A 357 -30.91 -11.13 -10.06
CA ARG A 357 -32.23 -10.96 -9.47
C ARG A 357 -32.49 -12.05 -8.44
N LEU A 358 -32.56 -11.70 -7.17
CA LEU A 358 -33.07 -12.58 -6.13
C LEU A 358 -34.60 -12.62 -6.24
N VAL A 359 -35.19 -13.82 -6.21
CA VAL A 359 -36.65 -14.04 -6.29
C VAL A 359 -37.14 -14.62 -4.97
N LEU A 360 -38.06 -13.95 -4.30
CA LEU A 360 -38.60 -14.36 -3.00
C LEU A 360 -39.87 -15.22 -3.13
N ASP A 361 -40.26 -15.86 -2.03
CA ASP A 361 -41.34 -16.83 -2.01
C ASP A 361 -42.75 -16.24 -2.11
N ASP A 362 -42.93 -15.00 -1.64
CA ASP A 362 -44.10 -14.15 -1.86
C ASP A 362 -44.16 -13.55 -3.30
N GLY A 363 -43.10 -13.73 -4.08
CA GLY A 363 -42.96 -13.26 -5.46
C GLY A 363 -42.41 -11.85 -5.61
N SER A 364 -41.89 -11.20 -4.56
CA SER A 364 -41.07 -10.00 -4.74
C SER A 364 -39.67 -10.35 -5.24
N THR A 365 -38.97 -9.37 -5.80
CA THR A 365 -37.66 -9.56 -6.42
C THR A 365 -36.74 -8.37 -6.15
N VAL A 366 -35.43 -8.61 -6.13
CA VAL A 366 -34.43 -7.55 -5.92
C VAL A 366 -33.24 -7.75 -6.84
N GLU A 367 -32.66 -6.65 -7.32
CA GLU A 367 -31.54 -6.69 -8.26
C GLU A 367 -30.29 -6.07 -7.64
N CYS A 368 -29.18 -6.80 -7.75
CA CYS A 368 -27.91 -6.43 -7.14
C CYS A 368 -26.73 -7.08 -7.89
N ASP A 369 -25.50 -6.63 -7.66
CA ASP A 369 -24.33 -7.36 -8.17
C ASP A 369 -24.05 -8.65 -7.37
N ASP A 370 -23.17 -9.51 -7.89
CA ASP A 370 -22.80 -10.81 -7.30
C ASP A 370 -22.10 -10.66 -5.91
N GLU A 371 -21.58 -9.47 -5.59
CA GLU A 371 -20.86 -9.14 -4.35
C GLU A 371 -21.75 -8.45 -3.30
N HIS A 372 -22.98 -8.07 -3.67
CA HIS A 372 -23.93 -7.48 -2.76
C HIS A 372 -24.19 -8.44 -1.60
N LEU A 373 -23.89 -7.97 -0.39
CA LEU A 373 -24.12 -8.74 0.83
C LEU A 373 -25.64 -8.83 1.07
N TRP A 374 -26.12 -9.77 1.89
CA TRP A 374 -27.54 -10.00 2.21
C TRP A 374 -27.69 -10.54 3.62
N ILE A 375 -28.58 -9.96 4.46
CA ILE A 375 -28.91 -10.51 5.78
C ILE A 375 -29.94 -11.64 5.60
N VAL A 376 -29.52 -12.88 5.85
CA VAL A 376 -30.34 -14.09 5.66
C VAL A 376 -30.29 -15.06 6.84
N THR A 377 -31.41 -15.68 7.15
CA THR A 377 -31.57 -16.75 8.13
C THR A 377 -31.73 -18.10 7.41
N THR A 378 -31.41 -19.22 8.07
CA THR A 378 -31.64 -20.57 7.50
C THR A 378 -32.96 -21.21 7.94
N ALA A 379 -33.63 -20.59 8.91
CA ALA A 379 -34.96 -20.90 9.40
C ALA A 379 -35.45 -19.67 10.21
N PRO A 380 -36.75 -19.48 10.45
CA PRO A 380 -37.27 -18.31 11.17
C PRO A 380 -36.65 -18.06 12.56
N SER A 381 -36.33 -19.11 13.29
CA SER A 381 -35.69 -19.04 14.61
C SER A 381 -34.15 -19.14 14.58
N ALA A 382 -33.53 -19.15 13.40
CA ALA A 382 -32.08 -19.24 13.26
C ALA A 382 -31.43 -17.85 13.29
N PRO A 383 -30.20 -17.71 13.82
CA PRO A 383 -29.49 -16.43 13.80
C PRO A 383 -29.29 -15.94 12.36
N ALA A 384 -29.42 -14.63 12.18
CA ALA A 384 -29.12 -13.96 10.92
C ALA A 384 -27.64 -14.14 10.54
N ARG A 385 -27.40 -14.29 9.25
CA ARG A 385 -26.10 -14.50 8.63
C ARG A 385 -26.00 -13.59 7.42
N VAL A 386 -24.90 -12.88 7.27
CA VAL A 386 -24.62 -12.19 6.02
C VAL A 386 -24.06 -13.17 4.99
N ARG A 387 -24.54 -13.07 3.75
CA ARG A 387 -24.08 -13.81 2.57
C ARG A 387 -23.99 -12.88 1.37
N THR A 388 -23.01 -13.05 0.50
CA THR A 388 -23.02 -12.42 -0.83
C THR A 388 -24.14 -12.99 -1.70
N ALA A 389 -24.61 -12.22 -2.67
CA ALA A 389 -25.54 -12.70 -3.69
C ALA A 389 -24.97 -13.93 -4.43
N ARG A 390 -23.65 -13.96 -4.67
CA ARG A 390 -22.92 -15.11 -5.21
C ARG A 390 -23.00 -16.36 -4.32
N GLU A 391 -22.83 -16.24 -3.01
CA GLU A 391 -22.98 -17.39 -2.09
C GLU A 391 -24.43 -17.89 -2.08
N ILE A 392 -25.41 -16.98 -2.02
CA ILE A 392 -26.84 -17.35 -2.07
C ILE A 392 -27.16 -18.04 -3.40
N ARG A 393 -26.60 -17.57 -4.50
CA ARG A 393 -26.75 -18.14 -5.86
C ARG A 393 -26.14 -19.52 -6.01
N LEU A 394 -24.99 -19.78 -5.38
CA LEU A 394 -24.32 -21.07 -5.42
C LEU A 394 -24.95 -22.13 -4.49
N ASP A 395 -25.76 -21.69 -3.52
CA ASP A 395 -26.28 -22.52 -2.42
C ASP A 395 -27.74 -22.18 -2.08
N THR A 396 -28.60 -21.91 -3.08
CA THR A 396 -29.94 -21.34 -2.88
C THR A 396 -30.94 -22.30 -2.22
N LEU A 397 -30.82 -23.60 -2.52
CA LEU A 397 -31.79 -24.64 -2.12
C LEU A 397 -31.12 -25.72 -1.25
N THR A 398 -31.91 -26.33 -0.38
CA THR A 398 -31.54 -27.55 0.37
C THR A 398 -31.52 -28.76 -0.57
N PRO A 399 -30.91 -29.90 -0.17
CA PRO A 399 -30.96 -31.16 -0.94
C PRO A 399 -32.39 -31.65 -1.21
N ASP A 400 -33.35 -31.28 -0.37
CA ASP A 400 -34.78 -31.63 -0.51
C ASP A 400 -35.55 -30.64 -1.41
N GLY A 401 -34.86 -29.66 -2.01
CA GLY A 401 -35.44 -28.69 -2.95
C GLY A 401 -36.20 -27.53 -2.31
N THR A 402 -36.08 -27.33 -0.99
CA THR A 402 -36.66 -26.15 -0.31
C THR A 402 -35.70 -24.96 -0.35
N PRO A 403 -36.17 -23.71 -0.35
CA PRO A 403 -35.33 -22.54 -0.06
C PRO A 403 -34.44 -22.76 1.17
N LYS A 404 -33.16 -22.39 1.07
CA LYS A 404 -32.18 -22.50 2.16
C LYS A 404 -32.04 -21.22 2.97
N TRP A 405 -32.33 -20.08 2.35
CA TRP A 405 -32.10 -18.74 2.90
C TRP A 405 -33.40 -17.96 2.97
N HIS A 406 -33.61 -17.22 4.07
CA HIS A 406 -34.78 -16.38 4.30
C HIS A 406 -34.39 -14.99 4.77
N ILE A 407 -34.93 -13.95 4.15
CA ILE A 407 -34.73 -12.55 4.52
C ILE A 407 -35.63 -12.22 5.73
N PRO A 408 -35.10 -11.57 6.79
CA PRO A 408 -35.89 -11.17 7.95
C PRO A 408 -36.92 -10.07 7.61
N PRO A 409 -37.93 -9.86 8.47
CA PRO A 409 -38.86 -8.76 8.33
C PRO A 409 -38.19 -7.46 8.80
N VAL A 410 -38.74 -6.33 8.38
CA VAL A 410 -38.24 -4.99 8.73
C VAL A 410 -39.31 -4.20 9.44
N THR A 411 -38.88 -3.38 10.40
CA THR A 411 -39.76 -2.50 11.17
C THR A 411 -40.45 -1.49 10.26
N PRO A 412 -41.78 -1.34 10.31
CA PRO A 412 -42.48 -0.31 9.56
C PRO A 412 -42.05 1.10 10.01
N ALA A 413 -41.52 1.90 9.10
CA ALA A 413 -41.20 3.30 9.32
C ALA A 413 -42.35 4.21 8.88
N ASP A 414 -42.55 5.36 9.52
CA ASP A 414 -43.47 6.41 9.03
C ASP A 414 -42.91 7.02 7.74
N LEU A 415 -43.79 7.22 6.74
CA LEU A 415 -43.45 7.80 5.45
C LEU A 415 -44.35 9.01 5.25
N GLY A 416 -43.82 10.22 5.03
CA GLY A 416 -44.63 11.40 4.72
C GLY A 416 -45.67 11.82 5.79
N PRO A 417 -46.53 12.80 5.47
CA PRO A 417 -47.54 13.32 6.39
C PRO A 417 -48.81 12.45 6.46
N GLU A 418 -49.66 12.72 7.45
CA GLU A 418 -51.04 12.22 7.51
C GLU A 418 -51.85 12.69 6.28
N PRO A 419 -52.74 11.85 5.72
CA PRO A 419 -53.47 12.17 4.50
C PRO A 419 -54.71 13.02 4.80
N PRO A 420 -55.30 13.70 3.79
CA PRO A 420 -56.37 14.67 4.00
C PRO A 420 -57.76 14.06 4.30
N GLU A 421 -57.99 12.79 3.96
CA GLU A 421 -59.25 12.08 4.19
C GLU A 421 -59.00 10.80 5.01
N ASP A 422 -60.06 10.23 5.61
CA ASP A 422 -59.95 9.04 6.47
C ASP A 422 -59.43 7.81 5.68
N PRO A 423 -58.24 7.27 6.01
CA PRO A 423 -57.67 6.14 5.29
C PRO A 423 -58.53 4.89 5.35
N TYR A 424 -59.22 4.63 6.47
CA TYR A 424 -60.10 3.47 6.60
C TYR A 424 -61.33 3.61 5.69
N ALA A 425 -61.94 4.79 5.67
CA ALA A 425 -63.06 5.07 4.77
C ALA A 425 -62.65 4.95 3.29
N LEU A 426 -61.45 5.42 2.92
CA LEU A 426 -60.90 5.20 1.59
C LEU A 426 -60.73 3.70 1.29
N GLY A 427 -60.16 2.93 2.23
CA GLY A 427 -59.99 1.48 2.08
C GLY A 427 -61.31 0.75 1.82
N THR A 428 -62.38 1.11 2.55
CA THR A 428 -63.69 0.50 2.35
C THR A 428 -64.37 0.89 1.04
N THR A 429 -64.09 2.08 0.49
CA THR A 429 -64.70 2.58 -0.77
C THR A 429 -63.96 2.13 -2.02
N LEU A 430 -62.65 1.85 -1.91
CA LEU A 430 -61.80 1.37 -3.01
C LEU A 430 -62.18 -0.03 -3.55
N THR A 431 -63.05 -0.76 -2.86
CA THR A 431 -63.56 -2.07 -3.30
C THR A 431 -64.86 -1.97 -4.11
N THR A 432 -65.40 -0.76 -4.28
CA THR A 432 -66.62 -0.51 -5.06
C THR A 432 -66.34 -0.44 -6.57
N ALA A 433 -67.36 -0.68 -7.39
CA ALA A 433 -67.22 -0.73 -8.86
C ALA A 433 -66.86 0.62 -9.52
N GLU A 434 -66.93 1.74 -8.78
CA GLU A 434 -66.61 3.09 -9.27
C GLU A 434 -65.23 3.57 -8.78
N ALA A 435 -64.48 2.74 -8.05
CA ALA A 435 -63.19 3.08 -7.46
C ALA A 435 -62.03 3.21 -8.49
N PRO A 436 -61.01 4.04 -8.21
CA PRO A 436 -59.80 4.08 -9.02
C PRO A 436 -59.03 2.74 -8.96
N PRO A 437 -58.40 2.30 -10.07
CA PRO A 437 -57.76 0.98 -10.16
C PRO A 437 -56.38 0.91 -9.47
N HIS A 438 -56.06 1.81 -8.55
CA HIS A 438 -54.77 1.94 -7.86
C HIS A 438 -54.93 2.71 -6.54
N LEU A 439 -53.99 2.53 -5.60
CA LEU A 439 -53.90 3.38 -4.40
C LEU A 439 -53.22 4.71 -4.76
N PRO A 440 -53.74 5.88 -4.34
CA PRO A 440 -53.03 7.14 -4.51
C PRO A 440 -51.78 7.19 -3.63
N ASP A 441 -50.67 7.72 -4.16
CA ASP A 441 -49.38 7.67 -3.45
C ASP A 441 -49.38 8.43 -2.11
N ALA A 442 -50.25 9.43 -1.92
CA ALA A 442 -50.45 10.10 -0.63
C ALA A 442 -50.98 9.20 0.50
N TYR A 443 -51.56 8.04 0.16
CA TYR A 443 -52.03 7.03 1.12
C TYR A 443 -51.10 5.81 1.18
N LYS A 444 -50.12 5.73 0.26
CA LYS A 444 -49.01 4.76 0.32
C LYS A 444 -47.84 5.32 1.13
N ASN A 445 -47.46 6.57 0.87
CA ASN A 445 -46.41 7.29 1.59
C ASN A 445 -47.06 8.13 2.70
N THR A 446 -47.69 7.45 3.67
CA THR A 446 -48.25 8.04 4.89
C THR A 446 -47.82 7.26 6.15
N THR A 447 -48.23 7.72 7.33
CA THR A 447 -47.90 7.12 8.63
C THR A 447 -48.25 5.63 8.67
N VAL A 448 -47.49 4.85 9.46
CA VAL A 448 -47.75 3.41 9.71
C VAL A 448 -49.18 3.21 10.19
N LYS A 449 -49.65 4.10 11.07
CA LYS A 449 -51.04 4.13 11.57
C LYS A 449 -52.06 4.28 10.45
N SER A 450 -51.87 5.23 9.53
CA SER A 450 -52.83 5.49 8.45
C SER A 450 -52.76 4.46 7.33
N ARG A 451 -51.58 3.88 7.07
CA ARG A 451 -51.45 2.68 6.22
C ARG A 451 -52.12 1.44 6.82
N LEU A 452 -52.00 1.22 8.14
CA LEU A 452 -52.72 0.15 8.84
C LEU A 452 -54.24 0.35 8.74
N ALA A 453 -54.72 1.58 8.97
CA ALA A 453 -56.14 1.91 8.85
C ALA A 453 -56.67 1.69 7.42
N LEU A 454 -55.91 2.09 6.40
CA LEU A 454 -56.22 1.85 4.99
C LEU A 454 -56.27 0.35 4.66
N LEU A 455 -55.26 -0.42 5.08
CA LEU A 455 -55.19 -1.86 4.85
C LEU A 455 -56.32 -2.59 5.57
N GLN A 456 -56.65 -2.18 6.79
CA GLN A 456 -57.78 -2.72 7.54
C GLN A 456 -59.10 -2.47 6.80
N GLY A 457 -59.36 -1.25 6.31
CA GLY A 457 -60.55 -0.95 5.51
C GLY A 457 -60.63 -1.74 4.20
N LEU A 458 -59.50 -2.03 3.55
CA LEU A 458 -59.42 -2.87 2.35
C LEU A 458 -59.70 -4.36 2.66
N LEU A 459 -59.23 -4.86 3.81
CA LEU A 459 -59.41 -6.25 4.25
C LEU A 459 -60.83 -6.52 4.79
N ASP A 460 -61.41 -5.56 5.52
CA ASP A 460 -62.79 -5.63 6.05
C ASP A 460 -63.85 -5.56 4.94
N SER A 461 -63.54 -4.87 3.83
CA SER A 461 -64.31 -4.95 2.58
C SER A 461 -63.99 -6.19 1.73
N GLY A 462 -63.03 -7.02 2.13
CA GLY A 462 -62.56 -8.22 1.45
C GLY A 462 -63.03 -9.52 2.13
N ASP A 463 -62.13 -10.49 2.26
CA ASP A 463 -62.36 -11.73 3.03
C ASP A 463 -61.61 -11.78 4.37
N GLY A 464 -61.07 -10.64 4.81
CA GLY A 464 -60.23 -10.53 6.02
C GLY A 464 -58.78 -11.03 5.86
N SER A 465 -58.49 -11.81 4.81
CA SER A 465 -57.15 -12.38 4.52
C SER A 465 -56.57 -11.95 3.16
N GLY A 466 -57.32 -11.13 2.44
CA GLY A 466 -56.97 -10.64 1.12
C GLY A 466 -58.06 -9.76 0.51
N LEU A 467 -57.71 -9.18 -0.63
CA LEU A 467 -58.59 -8.37 -1.45
C LEU A 467 -58.75 -9.04 -2.82
N ARG A 468 -59.99 -9.38 -3.20
CA ARG A 468 -60.33 -9.76 -4.57
C ARG A 468 -60.50 -8.51 -5.43
N THR A 469 -59.71 -8.39 -6.49
CA THR A 469 -59.80 -7.26 -7.41
C THR A 469 -59.38 -7.66 -8.83
N PRO A 470 -60.11 -7.22 -9.88
CA PRO A 470 -59.68 -7.39 -11.26
C PRO A 470 -58.55 -6.42 -11.65
N SER A 471 -58.26 -5.39 -10.84
CA SER A 471 -57.11 -4.51 -11.07
C SER A 471 -55.85 -5.13 -10.48
N ARG A 472 -55.00 -5.64 -11.36
CA ARG A 472 -53.64 -6.08 -11.01
C ARG A 472 -52.83 -4.99 -10.31
N ARG A 473 -52.96 -3.72 -10.75
CA ARG A 473 -52.26 -2.58 -10.13
C ARG A 473 -52.73 -2.34 -8.70
N LEU A 474 -54.04 -2.45 -8.43
CA LEU A 474 -54.55 -2.35 -7.05
C LEU A 474 -54.06 -3.52 -6.19
N ALA A 475 -54.01 -4.74 -6.74
CA ALA A 475 -53.44 -5.89 -6.04
C ALA A 475 -51.94 -5.70 -5.73
N GLU A 476 -51.17 -5.11 -6.64
CA GLU A 476 -49.75 -4.75 -6.45
C GLU A 476 -49.58 -3.61 -5.42
N ASP A 477 -50.43 -2.59 -5.45
CA ASP A 477 -50.43 -1.49 -4.46
C ASP A 477 -50.80 -1.97 -3.05
N VAL A 478 -51.78 -2.88 -2.92
CA VAL A 478 -52.15 -3.49 -1.63
C VAL A 478 -51.07 -4.47 -1.15
N ALA A 479 -50.41 -5.18 -2.07
CA ALA A 479 -49.25 -6.00 -1.72
C ALA A 479 -48.08 -5.15 -1.23
N TRP A 480 -47.83 -4.00 -1.87
CA TRP A 480 -46.87 -3.00 -1.41
C TRP A 480 -47.26 -2.47 -0.02
N LEU A 481 -48.53 -2.12 0.20
CA LEU A 481 -49.05 -1.59 1.46
C LEU A 481 -48.78 -2.57 2.61
N ALA A 482 -49.16 -3.83 2.43
CA ALA A 482 -48.89 -4.91 3.39
C ALA A 482 -47.39 -5.12 3.65
N ARG A 483 -46.55 -5.19 2.61
CA ARG A 483 -45.09 -5.34 2.75
C ARG A 483 -44.44 -4.15 3.45
N SER A 484 -44.93 -2.92 3.21
CA SER A 484 -44.48 -1.69 3.88
C SER A 484 -44.82 -1.65 5.38
N LEU A 485 -45.73 -2.52 5.81
CA LEU A 485 -46.16 -2.73 7.19
C LEU A 485 -45.52 -4.01 7.80
N GLY A 486 -44.44 -4.50 7.21
CA GLY A 486 -43.75 -5.71 7.66
C GLY A 486 -44.51 -7.01 7.38
N GLY A 487 -45.57 -6.96 6.55
CA GLY A 487 -46.41 -8.09 6.17
C GLY A 487 -45.90 -8.88 4.95
N LEU A 488 -46.47 -10.07 4.78
CA LEU A 488 -46.37 -10.87 3.56
C LEU A 488 -47.54 -10.51 2.67
N ALA A 489 -47.29 -10.40 1.37
CA ALA A 489 -48.37 -10.29 0.41
C ALA A 489 -48.04 -11.02 -0.88
N ARG A 490 -49.05 -11.71 -1.41
CA ARG A 490 -48.94 -12.49 -2.63
C ARG A 490 -50.00 -12.04 -3.62
N VAL A 491 -49.56 -11.42 -4.71
CA VAL A 491 -50.42 -11.07 -5.84
C VAL A 491 -50.86 -12.36 -6.53
N LEU A 492 -52.17 -12.49 -6.74
CA LEU A 492 -52.84 -13.63 -7.35
C LEU A 492 -53.56 -13.18 -8.64
N PRO A 493 -53.94 -14.09 -9.55
CA PRO A 493 -54.63 -13.71 -10.79
C PRO A 493 -55.97 -12.96 -10.59
N GLU A 494 -56.61 -13.11 -9.42
CA GLU A 494 -57.91 -12.51 -9.09
C GLU A 494 -57.85 -11.52 -7.90
N GLY A 495 -56.64 -11.08 -7.48
CA GLY A 495 -56.48 -10.17 -6.35
C GLY A 495 -55.14 -10.32 -5.62
N VAL A 496 -55.16 -10.18 -4.30
CA VAL A 496 -53.99 -10.28 -3.43
C VAL A 496 -54.35 -10.94 -2.11
N SER A 497 -53.52 -11.86 -1.63
CA SER A 497 -53.57 -12.36 -0.26
C SER A 497 -52.55 -11.59 0.59
N VAL A 498 -52.94 -11.25 1.82
CA VAL A 498 -52.16 -10.46 2.77
C VAL A 498 -52.09 -11.20 4.10
N THR A 499 -50.93 -11.14 4.75
CA THR A 499 -50.78 -11.57 6.14
C THR A 499 -49.92 -10.52 6.84
N LEU A 500 -50.44 -9.89 7.88
CA LEU A 500 -49.67 -8.99 8.73
C LEU A 500 -49.01 -9.80 9.86
N PRO A 501 -47.86 -9.36 10.40
CA PRO A 501 -47.37 -9.89 11.67
C PRO A 501 -48.35 -9.49 12.78
N ASP A 502 -49.01 -10.48 13.38
CA ASP A 502 -49.91 -10.25 14.53
C ASP A 502 -49.17 -9.49 15.63
N ALA A 503 -49.80 -8.46 16.20
CA ALA A 503 -49.26 -7.71 17.34
C ALA A 503 -49.04 -8.56 18.62
N HIS A 504 -49.40 -9.85 18.58
CA HIS A 504 -49.23 -10.84 19.65
C HIS A 504 -48.49 -12.11 19.20
N ALA A 505 -48.02 -12.20 17.94
CA ALA A 505 -47.13 -13.27 17.51
C ALA A 505 -45.66 -12.93 17.81
N HIS A 506 -44.85 -13.94 18.11
CA HIS A 506 -43.41 -13.73 18.28
C HIS A 506 -42.78 -13.29 16.94
N PRO A 507 -41.91 -12.25 16.92
CA PRO A 507 -41.22 -11.80 15.71
C PRO A 507 -40.45 -12.91 14.96
N ALA A 508 -40.01 -13.95 15.69
CA ALA A 508 -39.22 -15.08 15.21
C ALA A 508 -39.92 -16.06 14.24
N THR A 509 -41.12 -15.75 13.73
CA THR A 509 -41.86 -16.63 12.79
C THR A 509 -42.12 -16.01 11.42
N PHE A 510 -41.72 -14.76 11.15
CA PHE A 510 -42.17 -14.01 9.98
C PHE A 510 -41.05 -13.66 8.99
N HIS A 511 -40.78 -14.50 7.98
CA HIS A 511 -39.63 -14.34 7.05
C HIS A 511 -40.01 -14.63 5.59
N ARG A 512 -39.23 -14.11 4.63
CA ARG A 512 -39.40 -14.36 3.18
C ARG A 512 -38.29 -15.25 2.62
N ALA A 513 -38.62 -16.40 2.06
CA ALA A 513 -37.63 -17.35 1.55
C ALA A 513 -37.11 -16.98 0.15
N ILE A 514 -35.80 -17.11 -0.10
CA ILE A 514 -35.19 -16.89 -1.42
C ILE A 514 -35.35 -18.17 -2.25
N LYS A 515 -36.18 -18.11 -3.30
CA LYS A 515 -36.48 -19.24 -4.20
C LYS A 515 -35.46 -19.43 -5.31
N ALA A 516 -34.93 -18.33 -5.86
CA ALA A 516 -34.00 -18.35 -6.99
C ALA A 516 -33.09 -17.12 -6.96
N VAL A 517 -31.94 -17.24 -7.63
CA VAL A 517 -31.10 -16.10 -8.02
C VAL A 517 -30.84 -16.22 -9.52
N GLU A 518 -31.42 -15.30 -10.30
CA GLU A 518 -31.44 -15.33 -11.76
C GLU A 518 -30.46 -14.30 -12.33
N TYR A 519 -29.80 -14.61 -13.46
CA TYR A 519 -28.96 -13.61 -14.13
C TYR A 519 -29.84 -12.62 -14.90
N VAL A 520 -29.64 -11.32 -14.68
CA VAL A 520 -30.38 -10.26 -15.39
C VAL A 520 -29.62 -9.84 -16.64
N GLY A 521 -28.37 -9.47 -16.47
CA GLY A 521 -27.54 -8.87 -17.51
C GLY A 521 -26.38 -8.10 -16.91
N ARG A 522 -25.75 -7.26 -17.74
CA ARG A 522 -24.69 -6.35 -17.29
C ARG A 522 -25.20 -4.92 -17.38
N GLU A 523 -25.23 -4.23 -16.25
CA GLU A 523 -25.95 -2.96 -16.11
C GLU A 523 -25.14 -1.95 -15.28
N PRO A 524 -25.36 -0.63 -15.48
CA PRO A 524 -24.74 0.38 -14.65
C PRO A 524 -25.27 0.30 -13.21
N VAL A 525 -24.34 0.22 -12.26
CA VAL A 525 -24.62 0.07 -10.83
C VAL A 525 -24.00 1.20 -10.00
N GLN A 526 -24.55 1.44 -8.81
CA GLN A 526 -24.13 2.43 -7.81
C GLN A 526 -24.36 1.87 -6.39
N CYS A 527 -23.59 2.34 -5.41
CA CYS A 527 -23.88 2.11 -4.00
C CYS A 527 -24.02 3.43 -3.24
N ILE A 528 -24.61 3.36 -2.04
CA ILE A 528 -24.65 4.48 -1.10
C ILE A 528 -24.12 4.06 0.28
N SER A 529 -23.60 5.04 1.02
CA SER A 529 -23.24 4.95 2.43
C SER A 529 -24.21 5.81 3.23
N VAL A 530 -24.44 5.40 4.48
CA VAL A 530 -25.50 5.91 5.34
C VAL A 530 -24.94 6.08 6.75
N ALA A 531 -25.16 7.25 7.32
CA ALA A 531 -24.72 7.62 8.66
C ALA A 531 -25.65 7.01 9.73
N HIS A 532 -25.65 5.69 9.83
CA HIS A 532 -26.36 4.90 10.83
C HIS A 532 -25.42 3.81 11.36
N PRO A 533 -25.49 3.39 12.64
CA PRO A 533 -24.65 2.32 13.19
C PRO A 533 -24.76 0.99 12.41
N ASP A 534 -25.95 0.69 11.88
CA ASP A 534 -26.15 -0.50 11.05
C ASP A 534 -25.52 -0.35 9.67
N HIS A 535 -25.12 0.86 9.25
CA HIS A 535 -24.72 1.28 7.90
C HIS A 535 -25.59 0.72 6.75
N ALA A 536 -26.81 0.31 7.09
CA ALA A 536 -27.78 -0.37 6.25
C ALA A 536 -28.79 0.66 5.75
N TYR A 537 -29.35 0.41 4.57
CA TYR A 537 -30.54 1.10 4.10
C TYR A 537 -31.56 0.10 3.60
N VAL A 538 -32.81 0.51 3.69
CA VAL A 538 -33.93 -0.16 3.02
C VAL A 538 -33.79 0.08 1.53
N THR A 539 -33.10 -0.84 0.87
CA THR A 539 -33.26 -1.02 -0.57
C THR A 539 -34.61 -1.69 -0.82
N ASP A 540 -34.92 -1.89 -2.09
CA ASP A 540 -35.86 -2.88 -2.55
C ASP A 540 -35.45 -4.35 -2.26
N HIS A 541 -34.48 -4.67 -1.37
CA HIS A 541 -34.66 -5.29 -0.01
C HIS A 541 -33.35 -5.60 0.86
N PHE A 542 -32.49 -4.62 1.30
CA PHE A 542 -31.64 -4.52 2.56
C PHE A 542 -30.15 -5.09 2.80
N THR A 543 -29.02 -4.28 2.89
CA THR A 543 -27.64 -4.73 3.46
C THR A 543 -26.40 -3.77 3.76
N VAL A 544 -25.18 -4.29 4.21
CA VAL A 544 -24.00 -3.63 4.94
C VAL A 544 -22.53 -4.22 4.78
N THR A 545 -21.41 -3.56 5.23
CA THR A 545 -19.92 -3.84 5.06
C THR A 545 -18.97 -3.67 6.32
N HIS A 546 -17.63 -3.80 6.19
CA HIS A 546 -16.82 -4.56 7.19
C HIS A 546 -15.47 -4.05 7.81
N ASN A 547 -14.55 -3.33 7.15
CA ASN A 547 -13.07 -3.43 7.41
C ASN A 547 -12.47 -3.43 8.87
N THR A 548 -12.32 -2.28 9.57
CA THR A 548 -11.57 -2.05 10.87
C THR A 548 -11.87 -3.05 11.99
N MET A 549 -12.99 -3.73 11.84
CA MET A 549 -13.49 -4.85 12.63
C MET A 549 -12.44 -5.91 12.99
N VAL A 550 -11.56 -6.33 12.07
CA VAL A 550 -10.61 -7.44 12.33
C VAL A 550 -9.63 -7.10 13.46
N ALA A 551 -9.08 -5.88 13.45
CA ALA A 551 -8.17 -5.42 14.50
C ALA A 551 -8.90 -5.18 15.83
N LEU A 552 -10.13 -4.65 15.78
CA LEU A 552 -10.95 -4.48 16.98
C LEU A 552 -11.23 -5.83 17.65
N ARG A 553 -11.63 -6.86 16.90
CA ARG A 553 -11.85 -8.21 17.44
C ARG A 553 -10.60 -8.81 18.09
N ALA A 554 -9.42 -8.59 17.53
CA ALA A 554 -8.15 -8.99 18.14
C ALA A 554 -7.88 -8.27 19.48
N MET A 555 -8.20 -6.98 19.57
CA MET A 555 -8.09 -6.22 20.84
C MET A 555 -9.07 -6.73 21.89
N LEU A 556 -10.31 -7.04 21.52
CA LEU A 556 -11.33 -7.56 22.45
C LEU A 556 -10.98 -8.97 22.97
N ALA A 557 -10.40 -9.85 22.14
CA ALA A 557 -9.87 -11.15 22.58
C ALA A 557 -8.82 -11.02 23.70
N VAL A 558 -7.94 -10.02 23.60
CA VAL A 558 -6.93 -9.75 24.64
C VAL A 558 -7.58 -9.19 25.91
N VAL A 559 -8.55 -8.29 25.79
CA VAL A 559 -9.32 -7.78 26.94
C VAL A 559 -10.06 -8.92 27.66
N ASP A 560 -10.62 -9.88 26.93
CA ASP A 560 -11.28 -11.04 27.52
C ASP A 560 -10.33 -11.91 28.35
N SER A 561 -9.08 -12.08 27.91
CA SER A 561 -8.07 -12.78 28.70
C SER A 561 -7.59 -12.00 29.95
N GLY A 562 -8.02 -10.75 30.13
CA GLY A 562 -7.64 -9.87 31.24
C GLY A 562 -6.44 -8.94 30.94
N GLY A 563 -5.97 -8.90 29.70
CA GLY A 563 -4.92 -7.98 29.25
C GLY A 563 -5.46 -6.66 28.70
N GLN A 564 -4.55 -5.75 28.39
CA GLN A 564 -4.81 -4.48 27.71
C GLN A 564 -4.30 -4.55 26.26
N ALA A 565 -4.99 -3.88 25.36
CA ALA A 565 -4.57 -3.69 23.98
C ALA A 565 -4.24 -2.22 23.69
N ALA A 566 -3.15 -1.97 22.97
CA ALA A 566 -2.72 -0.62 22.59
C ALA A 566 -2.65 -0.48 21.06
N MET A 567 -3.36 0.51 20.50
CA MET A 567 -3.31 0.86 19.08
C MET A 567 -2.46 2.12 18.87
N LEU A 568 -1.37 1.97 18.12
CA LEU A 568 -0.44 3.03 17.76
C LEU A 568 -0.76 3.58 16.36
N ALA A 569 -1.09 4.87 16.28
CA ALA A 569 -1.39 5.58 15.04
C ALA A 569 -0.36 6.70 14.76
N PRO A 570 0.04 6.94 13.50
CA PRO A 570 1.15 7.83 13.12
C PRO A 570 0.90 9.32 13.41
N THR A 571 -0.36 9.75 13.48
CA THR A 571 -0.74 11.15 13.74
C THR A 571 -1.90 11.21 14.73
N GLU A 572 -2.00 12.35 15.42
CA GLU A 572 -3.07 12.56 16.41
C GLU A 572 -4.46 12.55 15.78
N VAL A 573 -4.58 13.02 14.53
CA VAL A 573 -5.83 12.97 13.75
C VAL A 573 -6.27 11.52 13.51
N LEU A 574 -5.34 10.63 13.13
CA LEU A 574 -5.69 9.22 12.90
C LEU A 574 -5.96 8.48 14.23
N ALA A 575 -5.25 8.82 15.31
CA ALA A 575 -5.56 8.31 16.65
C ALA A 575 -6.97 8.72 17.10
N GLN A 576 -7.38 9.97 16.88
CA GLN A 576 -8.73 10.45 17.16
C GLN A 576 -9.79 9.79 16.27
N GLN A 577 -9.48 9.56 15.00
CA GLN A 577 -10.38 8.87 14.07
C GLN A 577 -10.64 7.42 14.54
N HIS A 578 -9.57 6.66 14.84
CA HIS A 578 -9.72 5.29 15.36
C HIS A 578 -10.41 5.25 16.72
N HIS A 579 -10.08 6.18 17.63
CA HIS A 579 -10.76 6.27 18.94
C HIS A 579 -12.26 6.47 18.80
N ARG A 580 -12.69 7.38 17.91
CA ARG A 580 -14.10 7.60 17.61
C ARG A 580 -14.73 6.35 17.00
N SER A 581 -14.18 5.82 15.92
CA SER A 581 -14.74 4.66 15.21
C SER A 581 -14.87 3.42 16.11
N VAL A 582 -13.87 3.13 16.94
CA VAL A 582 -13.91 2.01 17.90
C VAL A 582 -14.96 2.24 18.98
N THR A 583 -15.03 3.45 19.54
CA THR A 583 -16.04 3.80 20.56
C THR A 583 -17.46 3.70 20.00
N GLU A 584 -17.69 4.18 18.77
CA GLU A 584 -18.98 4.13 18.08
C GLU A 584 -19.39 2.68 17.74
N MET A 585 -18.49 1.85 17.20
CA MET A 585 -18.76 0.43 16.93
C MET A 585 -19.06 -0.39 18.19
N MET A 586 -18.43 -0.06 19.33
CA MET A 586 -18.63 -0.78 20.58
C MET A 586 -19.84 -0.30 21.39
N GLY A 587 -20.29 0.95 21.22
CA GLY A 587 -21.41 1.52 21.95
C GLY A 587 -21.22 1.50 23.48
N ASP A 588 -22.20 0.97 24.21
CA ASP A 588 -22.15 0.77 25.68
C ASP A 588 -21.07 -0.23 26.13
N LEU A 589 -20.52 -1.06 25.23
CA LEU A 589 -19.37 -1.93 25.54
C LEU A 589 -18.05 -1.15 25.69
N ALA A 590 -17.96 0.08 25.18
CA ALA A 590 -16.82 0.99 25.38
C ALA A 590 -16.94 1.86 26.65
N GLN A 591 -18.01 1.67 27.44
CA GLN A 591 -18.35 2.49 28.60
C GLN A 591 -18.02 1.82 29.95
N GLY A 592 -16.99 0.96 29.98
CA GLY A 592 -16.54 0.27 31.19
C GLY A 592 -16.33 1.23 32.38
N GLY A 593 -16.96 0.92 33.51
CA GLY A 593 -16.91 1.73 34.73
C GLY A 593 -17.77 3.00 34.75
N MET A 594 -18.56 3.27 33.70
CA MET A 594 -19.46 4.44 33.64
C MET A 594 -20.93 4.06 33.88
N LEU A 595 -21.70 5.03 34.40
CA LEU A 595 -23.16 4.89 34.60
C LEU A 595 -23.86 4.74 33.25
N GLY A 596 -24.32 3.52 32.94
CA GLY A 596 -24.97 3.16 31.68
C GLY A 596 -24.19 2.18 30.79
N GLY A 597 -22.93 1.87 31.14
CA GLY A 597 -22.17 0.84 30.44
C GLY A 597 -22.67 -0.59 30.73
N ALA A 598 -22.38 -1.52 29.81
CA ALA A 598 -22.75 -2.92 29.97
C ALA A 598 -21.95 -3.62 31.10
N GLU A 599 -22.50 -4.71 31.63
CA GLU A 599 -21.87 -5.51 32.71
C GLU A 599 -20.48 -6.05 32.36
N HIS A 600 -20.23 -6.32 31.07
CA HIS A 600 -18.95 -6.79 30.53
C HIS A 600 -18.17 -5.73 29.74
N ALA A 601 -18.51 -4.44 29.89
CA ALA A 601 -17.89 -3.34 29.14
C ALA A 601 -16.43 -3.06 29.56
N THR A 602 -15.64 -2.53 28.62
CA THR A 602 -14.27 -2.03 28.86
C THR A 602 -14.17 -0.53 28.56
N LYS A 603 -13.10 0.13 29.00
CA LYS A 603 -12.86 1.56 28.80
C LYS A 603 -11.92 1.76 27.60
N VAL A 604 -12.32 2.60 26.64
CA VAL A 604 -11.51 2.95 25.45
C VAL A 604 -10.91 4.34 25.62
N VAL A 605 -9.59 4.42 25.83
CA VAL A 605 -8.86 5.65 26.19
C VAL A 605 -8.02 6.18 25.03
N LEU A 606 -8.03 7.49 24.81
CA LEU A 606 -7.15 8.19 23.87
C LEU A 606 -5.91 8.75 24.59
N LEU A 607 -4.69 8.55 24.04
CA LEU A 607 -3.45 9.17 24.52
C LEU A 607 -2.67 9.87 23.39
N THR A 608 -2.67 11.20 23.38
CA THR A 608 -1.90 12.04 22.43
C THR A 608 -0.96 13.03 23.13
N GLY A 609 -0.02 13.63 22.38
CA GLY A 609 0.91 14.64 22.87
C GLY A 609 0.21 15.97 23.21
N SER A 610 -0.81 16.33 22.43
CA SER A 610 -1.65 17.52 22.62
C SER A 610 -2.57 17.53 23.84
N MET A 611 -2.70 16.40 24.57
CA MET A 611 -3.63 16.33 25.71
C MET A 611 -3.26 17.28 26.86
N GLY A 612 -4.25 18.04 27.32
CA GLY A 612 -4.13 18.86 28.52
C GLY A 612 -3.76 18.03 29.77
N ALA A 613 -2.94 18.62 30.64
CA ALA A 613 -2.29 17.92 31.76
C ALA A 613 -3.24 17.26 32.78
N ALA A 614 -4.53 17.61 32.81
CA ALA A 614 -5.54 16.89 33.60
C ALA A 614 -5.97 15.59 32.92
N ALA A 615 -6.43 15.67 31.66
CA ALA A 615 -6.87 14.51 30.87
C ALA A 615 -5.73 13.49 30.67
N ARG A 616 -4.50 13.97 30.38
CA ARG A 616 -3.32 13.09 30.25
C ARG A 616 -3.00 12.34 31.55
N ARG A 617 -3.14 12.99 32.71
CA ARG A 617 -2.94 12.31 34.00
C ARG A 617 -4.01 11.26 34.28
N GLN A 618 -5.28 11.52 33.90
CA GLN A 618 -6.33 10.51 34.05
C GLN A 618 -6.07 9.30 33.15
N ALA A 619 -5.75 9.52 31.87
CA ALA A 619 -5.39 8.43 30.96
C ALA A 619 -4.23 7.57 31.52
N LEU A 620 -3.15 8.21 32.01
CA LEU A 620 -2.03 7.48 32.62
C LEU A 620 -2.42 6.68 33.88
N LEU A 621 -3.39 7.15 34.67
CA LEU A 621 -3.93 6.39 35.79
C LEU A 621 -4.74 5.19 35.31
N ASP A 622 -5.64 5.39 34.33
CA ASP A 622 -6.47 4.33 33.73
C ASP A 622 -5.62 3.21 33.09
N LEU A 623 -4.46 3.57 32.51
CA LEU A 623 -3.50 2.63 31.95
C LEU A 623 -2.82 1.77 33.03
N VAL A 624 -2.38 2.39 34.13
CA VAL A 624 -1.65 1.73 35.23
C VAL A 624 -2.58 0.94 36.16
N SER A 625 -3.84 1.34 36.29
CA SER A 625 -4.85 0.59 37.06
C SER A 625 -5.43 -0.60 36.31
N GLY A 626 -5.23 -0.69 35.00
CA GLY A 626 -5.85 -1.70 34.13
C GLY A 626 -7.30 -1.38 33.74
N GLU A 627 -7.86 -0.23 34.15
CA GLU A 627 -9.22 0.18 33.74
C GLU A 627 -9.34 0.36 32.23
N ALA A 628 -8.30 0.87 31.57
CA ALA A 628 -8.26 1.04 30.12
C ALA A 628 -7.88 -0.29 29.43
N GLY A 629 -8.87 -1.10 29.08
CA GLY A 629 -8.65 -2.33 28.32
C GLY A 629 -8.23 -2.07 26.86
N ILE A 630 -8.69 -0.97 26.26
CA ILE A 630 -8.21 -0.52 24.93
C ILE A 630 -7.66 0.90 25.04
N VAL A 631 -6.46 1.11 24.52
CA VAL A 631 -5.79 2.42 24.46
C VAL A 631 -5.42 2.74 23.03
N ILE A 632 -5.84 3.88 22.52
CA ILE A 632 -5.53 4.34 21.16
C ILE A 632 -4.68 5.61 21.29
N GLY A 633 -3.58 5.73 20.55
CA GLY A 633 -2.67 6.85 20.75
C GLY A 633 -1.57 6.98 19.72
N THR A 634 -0.75 8.01 19.89
CA THR A 634 0.43 8.27 19.04
C THR A 634 1.72 7.80 19.74
N HIS A 635 2.88 8.25 19.25
CA HIS A 635 4.18 8.05 19.92
C HIS A 635 4.19 8.41 21.42
N ALA A 636 3.22 9.19 21.91
CA ALA A 636 2.97 9.42 23.32
C ALA A 636 2.86 8.12 24.15
N LEU A 637 2.35 7.02 23.57
CA LEU A 637 2.28 5.68 24.19
C LEU A 637 3.65 5.08 24.53
N ILE A 638 4.71 5.55 23.86
CA ILE A 638 6.05 4.95 23.90
C ILE A 638 6.91 5.60 25.00
N GLU A 639 6.60 6.83 25.42
CA GLU A 639 7.33 7.58 26.45
C GLU A 639 7.59 6.78 27.74
N ASP A 640 8.75 6.93 28.37
CA ASP A 640 9.18 6.20 29.59
C ASP A 640 8.18 6.26 30.76
N LYS A 641 7.37 7.33 30.79
CA LYS A 641 6.37 7.60 31.83
C LYS A 641 5.08 6.79 31.64
N VAL A 642 4.83 6.27 30.43
CA VAL A 642 3.70 5.38 30.14
C VAL A 642 4.05 3.97 30.60
N ARG A 643 3.18 3.43 31.46
CA ARG A 643 3.21 2.04 31.94
C ARG A 643 1.79 1.49 31.84
N PHE A 644 1.70 0.21 31.51
CA PHE A 644 0.46 -0.56 31.49
C PHE A 644 0.42 -1.46 32.72
N HIS A 645 -0.77 -1.93 33.09
CA HIS A 645 -0.95 -2.98 34.09
C HIS A 645 -0.57 -4.35 33.52
N ASP A 646 -1.12 -4.70 32.35
CA ASP A 646 -0.81 -5.93 31.61
C ASP A 646 -1.00 -5.69 30.11
N LEU A 647 0.05 -5.26 29.39
CA LEU A 647 -0.04 -5.06 27.94
C LEU A 647 0.03 -6.41 27.22
N GLY A 648 -1.07 -6.84 26.61
CA GLY A 648 -1.17 -8.12 25.90
C GLY A 648 -1.02 -8.01 24.37
N LEU A 649 -1.53 -6.95 23.74
CA LEU A 649 -1.47 -6.76 22.29
C LEU A 649 -1.11 -5.32 21.92
N VAL A 650 -0.24 -5.16 20.93
CA VAL A 650 0.04 -3.90 20.25
C VAL A 650 -0.44 -3.99 18.81
N VAL A 651 -1.34 -3.08 18.41
CA VAL A 651 -1.76 -2.89 17.01
C VAL A 651 -1.05 -1.66 16.45
N VAL A 652 -0.30 -1.78 15.36
CA VAL A 652 0.41 -0.64 14.73
C VAL A 652 -0.23 -0.34 13.38
N ASP A 653 -0.84 0.84 13.23
CA ASP A 653 -1.38 1.30 11.95
C ASP A 653 -0.34 2.10 11.15
N GLU A 654 -0.37 1.96 9.82
CA GLU A 654 0.55 2.61 8.87
C GLU A 654 2.05 2.50 9.24
N GLN A 655 2.50 1.25 9.43
CA GLN A 655 3.84 0.84 9.91
C GLN A 655 5.02 1.72 9.45
N HIS A 656 5.03 2.14 8.18
CA HIS A 656 6.16 2.82 7.54
C HIS A 656 6.55 4.17 8.17
N ARG A 657 5.73 4.75 9.05
CA ARG A 657 6.03 5.98 9.78
C ARG A 657 6.77 5.76 11.11
N PHE A 658 6.91 4.51 11.57
CA PHE A 658 7.53 4.18 12.85
C PHE A 658 8.90 3.51 12.70
N GLY A 659 9.83 3.89 13.58
CA GLY A 659 11.17 3.29 13.65
C GLY A 659 11.16 1.88 14.25
N VAL A 660 12.29 1.18 14.19
CA VAL A 660 12.43 -0.15 14.83
C VAL A 660 12.43 0.00 16.36
N GLU A 661 13.26 0.91 16.88
CA GLU A 661 13.34 1.23 18.31
C GLU A 661 11.99 1.59 18.95
N GLN A 662 11.10 2.26 18.20
CA GLN A 662 9.76 2.64 18.66
C GLN A 662 8.83 1.43 18.85
N ARG A 663 9.07 0.33 18.12
CA ARG A 663 8.33 -0.93 18.25
C ARG A 663 8.88 -1.76 19.41
N ASP A 664 10.21 -1.85 19.53
CA ASP A 664 10.87 -2.56 20.64
C ASP A 664 10.60 -1.89 21.99
N ALA A 665 10.51 -0.55 22.03
CA ALA A 665 10.13 0.20 23.21
C ALA A 665 8.70 -0.07 23.71
N LEU A 666 7.78 -0.52 22.84
CA LEU A 666 6.47 -1.02 23.26
C LEU A 666 6.53 -2.49 23.70
N ARG A 667 7.36 -3.33 23.05
CA ARG A 667 7.60 -4.71 23.53
C ARG A 667 8.14 -4.73 24.96
N GLY A 668 9.02 -3.78 25.30
CA GLY A 668 9.60 -3.61 26.64
C GLY A 668 8.69 -2.98 27.71
N LYS A 669 7.40 -2.71 27.44
CA LYS A 669 6.46 -2.14 28.43
C LYS A 669 5.59 -3.17 29.16
N GLY A 670 5.51 -4.41 28.69
CA GLY A 670 4.91 -5.52 29.43
C GLY A 670 5.93 -6.23 30.33
N GLU A 671 5.47 -6.94 31.37
CA GLU A 671 6.34 -7.86 32.13
C GLU A 671 6.77 -9.07 31.27
N GLN A 672 5.91 -9.44 30.31
CA GLN A 672 6.20 -10.34 29.20
C GLN A 672 6.00 -9.57 27.89
N PRO A 673 6.70 -9.93 26.79
CA PRO A 673 6.52 -9.27 25.51
C PRO A 673 5.06 -9.43 25.00
N PRO A 674 4.37 -8.33 24.66
CA PRO A 674 3.04 -8.39 24.05
C PRO A 674 3.09 -8.99 22.65
N HIS A 675 1.96 -9.53 22.22
CA HIS A 675 1.69 -9.85 20.83
C HIS A 675 1.68 -8.56 19.98
N LEU A 676 2.06 -8.65 18.71
CA LEU A 676 2.20 -7.53 17.78
C LEU A 676 1.42 -7.82 16.49
N LEU A 677 0.40 -7.01 16.22
CA LEU A 677 -0.34 -6.97 14.97
C LEU A 677 -0.02 -5.67 14.23
N VAL A 678 0.42 -5.76 12.98
CA VAL A 678 0.78 -4.60 12.17
C VAL A 678 -0.19 -4.47 11.02
N MET A 679 -0.75 -3.28 10.78
CA MET A 679 -1.69 -3.03 9.69
C MET A 679 -1.06 -2.17 8.60
N THR A 680 -1.41 -2.46 7.34
CA THR A 680 -1.14 -1.51 6.24
C THR A 680 -2.16 -1.61 5.11
N ALA A 681 -2.50 -0.44 4.55
CA ALA A 681 -3.32 -0.28 3.35
C ALA A 681 -2.49 -0.38 2.05
N THR A 682 -1.16 -0.43 2.13
CA THR A 682 -0.27 -0.57 0.98
C THR A 682 0.90 -1.49 1.33
N PRO A 683 1.19 -2.54 0.54
CA PRO A 683 2.49 -3.19 0.68
C PRO A 683 3.59 -2.13 0.44
N ILE A 684 4.73 -2.33 1.10
CA ILE A 684 5.89 -1.44 1.07
C ILE A 684 7.07 -2.31 0.64
N PRO A 685 8.04 -1.85 -0.16
CA PRO A 685 9.17 -2.68 -0.61
C PRO A 685 9.88 -3.45 0.51
N ARG A 686 10.14 -2.80 1.66
CA ARG A 686 10.70 -3.48 2.84
C ARG A 686 9.76 -4.55 3.40
N THR A 687 8.46 -4.29 3.47
CA THR A 687 7.47 -5.26 3.95
C THR A 687 7.33 -6.45 2.98
N VAL A 688 7.26 -6.22 1.67
CA VAL A 688 7.29 -7.27 0.65
C VAL A 688 8.56 -8.12 0.78
N ALA A 689 9.73 -7.47 0.95
CA ALA A 689 10.96 -8.19 1.20
C ALA A 689 10.92 -8.98 2.51
N MET A 690 10.42 -8.42 3.61
CA MET A 690 10.26 -9.15 4.88
C MET A 690 9.31 -10.35 4.78
N THR A 691 8.28 -10.29 3.93
CA THR A 691 7.41 -11.44 3.59
C THR A 691 8.16 -12.51 2.80
N VAL A 692 8.89 -12.11 1.75
CA VAL A 692 9.72 -13.01 0.94
C VAL A 692 10.86 -13.63 1.76
N PHE A 693 11.40 -12.91 2.75
CA PHE A 693 12.37 -13.43 3.71
C PHE A 693 11.73 -14.14 4.94
N GLY A 694 10.43 -13.98 5.19
CA GLY A 694 9.71 -14.69 6.26
C GLY A 694 10.05 -14.23 7.68
N ASP A 695 10.33 -12.94 7.88
CA ASP A 695 10.52 -12.34 9.23
C ASP A 695 9.18 -11.97 9.90
N LEU A 696 8.07 -11.97 9.15
CA LEU A 696 6.72 -11.70 9.62
C LEU A 696 5.74 -12.69 9.00
N GLU A 697 4.76 -13.15 9.78
CA GLU A 697 3.61 -13.88 9.24
C GLU A 697 2.61 -12.90 8.61
N THR A 698 2.05 -13.25 7.46
CA THR A 698 1.18 -12.34 6.69
C THR A 698 -0.21 -12.91 6.50
N SER A 699 -1.22 -12.13 6.91
CA SER A 699 -2.63 -12.37 6.62
C SER A 699 -3.11 -11.30 5.64
N VAL A 700 -3.58 -11.72 4.47
CA VAL A 700 -3.98 -10.83 3.37
C VAL A 700 -5.50 -10.85 3.20
N LEU A 701 -6.11 -9.66 3.21
CA LEU A 701 -7.47 -9.41 2.76
C LEU A 701 -7.40 -8.93 1.30
N ASP A 702 -7.52 -9.87 0.38
CA ASP A 702 -7.35 -9.74 -1.08
C ASP A 702 -8.57 -9.16 -1.83
N GLN A 703 -9.57 -8.68 -1.09
CA GLN A 703 -10.86 -8.24 -1.64
C GLN A 703 -10.93 -6.71 -1.81
N LEU A 704 -10.76 -6.27 -3.07
CA LEU A 704 -10.80 -4.88 -3.54
C LEU A 704 -12.04 -4.09 -3.03
N PRO A 705 -11.87 -2.79 -2.69
CA PRO A 705 -12.94 -1.94 -2.20
C PRO A 705 -13.91 -1.35 -3.22
N ALA A 706 -15.16 -1.86 -3.21
CA ALA A 706 -16.31 -1.19 -3.81
C ALA A 706 -16.56 0.20 -3.18
N GLY A 707 -16.63 1.23 -4.02
CA GLY A 707 -16.69 2.63 -3.59
C GLY A 707 -15.62 3.51 -4.24
N ARG A 708 -14.51 2.90 -4.70
CA ARG A 708 -13.39 3.64 -5.28
C ARG A 708 -13.52 3.79 -6.80
N SER A 709 -14.05 4.94 -7.24
CA SER A 709 -13.99 5.31 -8.66
C SER A 709 -12.53 5.31 -9.15
N PRO A 710 -12.21 4.65 -10.28
CA PRO A 710 -10.83 4.39 -10.69
C PRO A 710 -10.05 5.69 -10.93
N ILE A 711 -8.82 5.75 -10.40
CA ILE A 711 -8.01 6.97 -10.46
C ILE A 711 -7.19 6.96 -11.76
N ALA A 712 -7.69 7.64 -12.77
CA ALA A 712 -6.97 7.85 -14.03
C ALA A 712 -5.65 8.55 -13.75
N SER A 713 -4.53 7.88 -14.01
CA SER A 713 -3.19 8.38 -13.71
C SER A 713 -2.43 8.68 -15.01
N HIS A 714 -1.91 9.88 -15.16
CA HIS A 714 -1.24 10.34 -16.38
C HIS A 714 0.04 11.13 -16.07
N VAL A 715 1.12 10.83 -16.80
CA VAL A 715 2.40 11.51 -16.62
C VAL A 715 2.54 12.67 -17.61
N VAL A 716 2.61 13.89 -17.10
CA VAL A 716 2.63 15.15 -17.87
C VAL A 716 4.09 15.54 -18.15
N PRO A 717 4.58 15.48 -19.42
CA PRO A 717 5.94 15.86 -19.78
C PRO A 717 6.02 17.38 -20.01
N ALA A 718 6.31 18.15 -18.96
CA ALA A 718 6.29 19.60 -19.00
C ALA A 718 7.37 20.21 -19.92
N ALA A 719 8.55 19.58 -19.99
CA ALA A 719 9.65 20.03 -20.84
C ALA A 719 9.38 19.77 -22.34
N ASP A 720 9.01 18.54 -22.71
CA ASP A 720 8.79 18.15 -24.10
C ASP A 720 7.47 18.67 -24.68
N LYS A 721 6.43 18.80 -23.86
CA LYS A 721 5.08 19.23 -24.26
C LYS A 721 4.49 20.25 -23.27
N PRO A 722 4.97 21.51 -23.25
CA PRO A 722 4.47 22.54 -22.31
C PRO A 722 2.95 22.76 -22.35
N HIS A 723 2.32 22.52 -23.50
CA HIS A 723 0.86 22.59 -23.67
C HIS A 723 0.09 21.53 -22.87
N PHE A 724 0.71 20.39 -22.52
CA PHE A 724 0.11 19.39 -21.61
C PHE A 724 0.04 19.93 -20.17
N LEU A 725 1.00 20.75 -19.74
CA LEU A 725 0.95 21.41 -18.42
C LEU A 725 -0.12 22.51 -18.39
N ALA A 726 -0.27 23.29 -19.47
CA ALA A 726 -1.40 24.22 -19.60
C ALA A 726 -2.75 23.47 -19.51
N ARG A 727 -2.89 22.36 -20.26
CA ARG A 727 -4.08 21.51 -20.24
C ARG A 727 -4.35 20.87 -18.87
N ALA A 728 -3.31 20.55 -18.10
CA ALA A 728 -3.46 20.06 -16.73
C ALA A 728 -4.14 21.10 -15.83
N TRP A 729 -3.76 22.38 -15.93
CA TRP A 729 -4.41 23.45 -15.15
C TRP A 729 -5.82 23.78 -15.64
N GLU A 730 -6.07 23.75 -16.95
CA GLU A 730 -7.44 23.82 -17.48
C GLU A 730 -8.31 22.70 -16.90
N ARG A 731 -7.78 21.47 -16.81
CA ARG A 731 -8.51 20.34 -16.23
C ARG A 731 -8.77 20.52 -14.73
N VAL A 732 -7.83 21.08 -13.96
CA VAL A 732 -8.09 21.46 -12.56
C VAL A 732 -9.23 22.49 -12.47
N ARG A 733 -9.28 23.48 -13.36
CA ARG A 733 -10.40 24.45 -13.41
C ARG A 733 -11.73 23.80 -13.81
N GLU A 734 -11.74 22.79 -14.67
CA GLU A 734 -12.94 22.03 -15.02
C GLU A 734 -13.49 21.26 -13.82
N GLU A 735 -12.62 20.56 -13.08
CA GLU A 735 -13.00 19.84 -11.85
C GLU A 735 -13.57 20.80 -10.80
N VAL A 736 -12.88 21.91 -10.52
CA VAL A 736 -13.36 22.93 -9.57
C VAL A 736 -14.64 23.60 -10.06
N GLY A 737 -14.77 23.86 -11.37
CA GLY A 737 -15.99 24.39 -11.97
C GLY A 737 -17.21 23.47 -11.87
N ASN A 738 -16.98 22.16 -11.69
CA ASN A 738 -18.03 21.17 -11.40
C ASN A 738 -18.36 21.05 -9.89
N GLY A 739 -17.73 21.87 -9.04
CA GLY A 739 -17.91 21.85 -7.58
C GLY A 739 -16.97 20.91 -6.83
N HIS A 740 -15.98 20.32 -7.51
CA HIS A 740 -14.95 19.48 -6.88
C HIS A 740 -13.75 20.28 -6.38
N GLN A 741 -12.80 19.60 -5.75
CA GLN A 741 -11.61 20.21 -5.18
C GLN A 741 -10.33 19.54 -5.68
N ALA A 742 -9.22 20.26 -5.63
CA ALA A 742 -7.93 19.79 -6.14
C ALA A 742 -6.80 19.92 -5.12
N TYR A 743 -5.90 18.92 -5.12
CA TYR A 743 -4.61 18.99 -4.46
C TYR A 743 -3.51 19.31 -5.47
N VAL A 744 -2.57 20.18 -5.09
CA VAL A 744 -1.33 20.42 -5.82
C VAL A 744 -0.16 20.16 -4.87
N VAL A 745 0.62 19.10 -5.12
CA VAL A 745 1.72 18.69 -4.24
C VAL A 745 3.06 19.12 -4.82
N CYS A 746 3.88 19.79 -4.00
CA CYS A 746 5.24 20.21 -4.35
C CYS A 746 6.28 19.62 -3.37
N PRO A 747 7.52 19.35 -3.83
CA PRO A 747 8.54 18.68 -3.03
C PRO A 747 9.21 19.57 -1.96
N ARG A 748 9.14 20.91 -2.06
CA ARG A 748 9.81 21.86 -1.14
C ARG A 748 8.85 22.93 -0.63
N ILE A 749 9.17 23.56 0.50
CA ILE A 749 8.33 24.61 1.12
C ILE A 749 8.60 25.99 0.48
N GLY A 750 9.86 26.44 0.47
CA GLY A 750 10.30 27.73 -0.09
C GLY A 750 11.33 28.44 0.80
N ASP A 751 11.02 28.61 2.08
CA ASP A 751 11.80 29.43 3.02
C ASP A 751 12.94 28.67 3.73
N ASP A 752 13.98 28.23 3.02
CA ASP A 752 15.18 27.72 3.68
C ASP A 752 16.17 28.84 3.98
N ALA A 753 16.34 29.16 5.27
CA ALA A 753 17.24 30.22 5.74
C ALA A 753 18.70 30.06 5.28
N ASP A 754 19.14 28.81 5.02
CA ASP A 754 20.45 28.48 4.45
C ASP A 754 20.72 29.15 3.09
N ASP A 755 19.68 29.37 2.26
CA ASP A 755 19.83 29.99 0.93
C ASP A 755 20.16 31.50 1.02
N VAL A 756 19.83 32.15 2.14
CA VAL A 756 20.16 33.56 2.41
C VAL A 756 21.56 33.71 3.01
N GLU A 757 21.98 32.78 3.88
CA GLU A 757 23.28 32.89 4.57
C GLU A 757 24.47 32.33 3.78
N ASN A 758 24.28 31.40 2.82
CA ASN A 758 25.42 30.74 2.17
C ASN A 758 25.26 30.45 0.66
N PRO A 759 25.26 31.47 -0.22
CA PRO A 759 25.10 31.32 -1.67
C PRO A 759 26.17 30.46 -2.38
N LYS A 760 27.25 30.08 -1.68
CA LYS A 760 28.25 29.13 -2.20
C LYS A 760 27.83 27.66 -2.10
N LYS A 761 26.87 27.31 -1.24
CA LYS A 761 26.40 25.93 -1.06
C LYS A 761 25.39 25.56 -2.16
N ALA A 762 24.47 26.47 -2.49
CA ALA A 762 23.59 26.35 -3.64
C ALA A 762 24.36 26.22 -4.97
N ALA A 763 25.45 26.97 -5.14
CA ALA A 763 26.32 26.88 -6.33
C ALA A 763 27.19 25.60 -6.40
N ALA A 764 27.20 24.76 -5.37
CA ALA A 764 27.92 23.49 -5.34
C ALA A 764 27.02 22.27 -5.64
N ALA A 765 25.69 22.46 -5.66
CA ALA A 765 24.74 21.45 -6.10
C ALA A 765 24.55 21.56 -7.63
N ASP A 766 24.99 20.51 -8.34
CA ASP A 766 24.67 20.14 -9.73
C ASP A 766 24.11 21.27 -10.63
N ALA A 767 25.01 22.12 -11.15
CA ALA A 767 24.69 23.39 -11.81
C ALA A 767 23.85 23.33 -13.11
N ASP A 768 23.46 22.15 -13.57
CA ASP A 768 22.59 21.91 -14.73
C ASP A 768 21.13 21.55 -14.35
N LYS A 769 20.79 21.44 -13.05
CA LYS A 769 19.41 21.12 -12.60
C LYS A 769 18.76 22.32 -11.91
N ARG A 770 17.50 22.61 -12.28
CA ARG A 770 16.69 23.62 -11.58
C ARG A 770 16.48 23.26 -10.10
N PRO A 771 16.38 24.24 -9.18
CA PRO A 771 15.94 23.97 -7.82
C PRO A 771 14.51 23.37 -7.84
N PRO A 772 14.18 22.46 -6.90
CA PRO A 772 12.85 21.87 -6.80
C PRO A 772 11.80 22.93 -6.52
N LEU A 773 10.60 22.75 -7.10
CA LEU A 773 9.51 23.71 -6.96
C LEU A 773 9.02 23.83 -5.50
N ALA A 774 8.85 25.07 -5.06
CA ALA A 774 8.42 25.42 -3.71
C ALA A 774 6.90 25.65 -3.64
N VAL A 775 6.26 25.19 -2.57
CA VAL A 775 4.82 25.38 -2.31
C VAL A 775 4.43 26.87 -2.33
N LEU A 776 5.21 27.75 -1.70
CA LEU A 776 4.89 29.18 -1.62
C LEU A 776 4.94 29.84 -3.02
N ASP A 777 5.99 29.58 -3.79
CA ASP A 777 6.16 30.10 -5.15
C ASP A 777 5.07 29.59 -6.09
N ILE A 778 4.75 28.28 -6.01
CA ILE A 778 3.71 27.66 -6.84
C ILE A 778 2.32 28.18 -6.47
N ALA A 779 2.01 28.33 -5.18
CA ALA A 779 0.72 28.87 -4.76
C ALA A 779 0.50 30.30 -5.28
N ASP A 780 1.49 31.17 -5.16
CA ASP A 780 1.42 32.54 -5.67
C ASP A 780 1.32 32.57 -7.21
N GLN A 781 2.11 31.75 -7.90
CA GLN A 781 2.07 31.62 -9.36
C GLN A 781 0.71 31.10 -9.86
N LEU A 782 0.12 30.12 -9.19
CA LEU A 782 -1.17 29.55 -9.56
C LEU A 782 -2.31 30.54 -9.32
N ALA A 783 -2.34 31.18 -8.14
CA ALA A 783 -3.37 32.15 -7.76
C ALA A 783 -3.37 33.41 -8.64
N LYS A 784 -2.18 33.89 -9.07
CA LYS A 784 -2.04 35.03 -9.98
C LYS A 784 -2.13 34.65 -11.47
N GLY A 785 -2.04 33.37 -11.79
CA GLY A 785 -1.94 32.85 -13.15
C GLY A 785 -3.09 31.91 -13.51
N PRO A 786 -2.82 30.62 -13.79
CA PRO A 786 -3.82 29.72 -14.39
C PRO A 786 -5.03 29.44 -13.48
N LEU A 787 -4.90 29.53 -12.15
CA LEU A 787 -6.00 29.31 -11.21
C LEU A 787 -6.59 30.62 -10.68
N GLN A 788 -6.36 31.75 -11.37
CA GLN A 788 -6.95 33.04 -11.02
C GLN A 788 -8.48 32.93 -10.89
N GLY A 789 -8.99 33.44 -9.76
CA GLY A 789 -10.40 33.43 -9.40
C GLY A 789 -10.85 32.26 -8.53
N LEU A 790 -9.96 31.32 -8.19
CA LEU A 790 -10.24 30.19 -7.29
C LEU A 790 -9.66 30.44 -5.88
N GLY A 791 -10.26 29.82 -4.87
CA GLY A 791 -9.78 29.79 -3.48
C GLY A 791 -8.57 28.86 -3.33
N VAL A 792 -7.37 29.43 -3.39
CA VAL A 792 -6.10 28.70 -3.24
C VAL A 792 -5.53 28.92 -1.84
N GLU A 793 -5.35 27.84 -1.07
CA GLU A 793 -4.64 27.88 0.23
C GLU A 793 -3.38 27.00 0.25
N VAL A 794 -2.52 27.22 1.24
CA VAL A 794 -1.22 26.57 1.41
C VAL A 794 -1.21 25.67 2.65
N LEU A 795 -0.61 24.48 2.54
CA LEU A 795 -0.35 23.61 3.69
C LEU A 795 1.06 23.01 3.69
N HIS A 796 1.84 23.29 4.73
CA HIS A 796 3.21 22.76 4.84
C HIS A 796 3.65 22.42 6.27
N GLY A 797 4.69 21.58 6.37
CA GLY A 797 5.17 21.00 7.63
C GLY A 797 5.53 22.02 8.71
N ARG A 798 6.00 23.20 8.32
CA ARG A 798 6.39 24.31 9.22
C ARG A 798 5.22 25.12 9.83
N MET A 799 3.97 24.91 9.41
CA MET A 799 2.82 25.61 10.02
C MET A 799 2.54 25.09 11.44
N GLN A 800 1.93 25.90 12.30
CA GLN A 800 1.48 25.43 13.61
C GLN A 800 0.38 24.37 13.46
N PRO A 801 0.22 23.44 14.43
CA PRO A 801 -0.84 22.42 14.37
C PRO A 801 -2.24 23.01 14.20
N ASP A 802 -2.59 24.02 15.00
CA ASP A 802 -3.90 24.67 14.96
C ASP A 802 -4.19 25.32 13.59
N ASP A 803 -3.18 25.91 12.95
CA ASP A 803 -3.29 26.50 11.61
C ASP A 803 -3.52 25.43 10.53
N LYS A 804 -2.78 24.30 10.60
CA LYS A 804 -2.96 23.16 9.68
C LYS A 804 -4.37 22.59 9.78
N ASP A 805 -4.86 22.38 11.01
CA ASP A 805 -6.20 21.89 11.25
C ASP A 805 -7.27 22.88 10.75
N ALA A 806 -7.05 24.18 10.91
CA ALA A 806 -7.97 25.20 10.41
C ALA A 806 -8.05 25.20 8.87
N VAL A 807 -6.90 25.10 8.18
CA VAL A 807 -6.85 24.95 6.71
C VAL A 807 -7.54 23.66 6.28
N MET A 808 -7.24 22.53 6.92
CA MET A 808 -7.84 21.24 6.57
C MET A 808 -9.35 21.18 6.83
N ARG A 809 -9.86 21.88 7.84
CA ARG A 809 -11.32 22.01 8.08
C ARG A 809 -12.00 22.82 6.98
N ARG A 810 -11.43 23.97 6.56
CA ARG A 810 -11.97 24.76 5.44
C ARG A 810 -11.95 23.99 4.13
N PHE A 811 -10.85 23.30 3.84
CA PHE A 811 -10.75 22.43 2.67
C PHE A 811 -11.76 21.26 2.76
N ALA A 812 -11.90 20.58 3.89
CA ALA A 812 -12.91 19.52 4.03
C ALA A 812 -14.37 20.03 3.93
N ALA A 813 -14.62 21.30 4.28
CA ALA A 813 -15.93 21.95 4.18
C ALA A 813 -16.26 22.52 2.78
N GLY A 814 -15.32 22.48 1.83
CA GLY A 814 -15.50 23.08 0.50
C GLY A 814 -15.31 24.61 0.45
N GLU A 815 -14.77 25.24 1.49
CA GLU A 815 -14.47 26.68 1.51
C GLU A 815 -13.18 27.04 0.72
N THR A 816 -12.37 26.03 0.39
CA THR A 816 -11.10 26.15 -0.34
C THR A 816 -11.14 25.23 -1.56
N ASP A 817 -11.05 25.79 -2.77
CA ASP A 817 -11.09 25.03 -4.02
C ASP A 817 -9.83 24.17 -4.23
N VAL A 818 -8.66 24.75 -3.94
CA VAL A 818 -7.36 24.15 -4.28
C VAL A 818 -6.39 24.26 -3.11
N LEU A 819 -5.87 23.11 -2.65
CA LEU A 819 -4.87 23.05 -1.60
C LEU A 819 -3.48 22.79 -2.20
N VAL A 820 -2.59 23.77 -2.10
CA VAL A 820 -1.18 23.63 -2.50
C VAL A 820 -0.37 23.18 -1.29
N ALA A 821 0.14 21.96 -1.33
CA ALA A 821 0.73 21.31 -0.17
C ALA A 821 2.10 20.68 -0.42
N THR A 822 2.81 20.42 0.68
CA THR A 822 3.91 19.44 0.69
C THR A 822 3.36 18.03 0.96
N THR A 823 4.25 17.03 1.07
CA THR A 823 3.95 15.65 1.49
C THR A 823 3.21 15.50 2.82
N VAL A 824 2.94 16.58 3.57
CA VAL A 824 2.16 16.52 4.82
C VAL A 824 0.74 15.97 4.61
N ILE A 825 0.15 16.14 3.42
CA ILE A 825 -1.15 15.51 3.09
C ILE A 825 -1.09 13.99 2.89
N GLU A 826 0.09 13.36 3.00
CA GLU A 826 0.23 11.90 3.00
C GLU A 826 -0.58 11.24 4.13
N VAL A 827 -0.90 11.95 5.21
CA VAL A 827 -1.66 11.43 6.37
C VAL A 827 -2.83 12.34 6.79
N GLY A 828 -4.00 11.74 7.07
CA GLY A 828 -4.87 12.25 8.15
C GLY A 828 -6.26 12.80 7.81
N VAL A 829 -6.61 13.14 6.56
CA VAL A 829 -7.98 13.58 6.25
C VAL A 829 -8.53 12.88 4.99
N ASN A 830 -9.81 12.52 5.04
CA ASN A 830 -10.60 12.07 3.90
C ASN A 830 -11.41 13.26 3.37
N VAL A 831 -11.26 13.61 2.11
CA VAL A 831 -12.05 14.67 1.45
C VAL A 831 -12.69 14.04 0.20
N PRO A 832 -13.91 13.49 0.30
CA PRO A 832 -14.56 12.76 -0.79
C PRO A 832 -14.75 13.60 -2.06
N ASN A 833 -14.87 14.93 -1.92
CA ASN A 833 -15.03 15.88 -3.01
C ASN A 833 -13.71 16.26 -3.72
N ALA A 834 -12.56 15.76 -3.26
CA ALA A 834 -11.28 15.99 -3.91
C ALA A 834 -11.07 14.99 -5.07
N THR A 835 -11.23 15.46 -6.31
CA THR A 835 -11.14 14.62 -7.52
C THR A 835 -9.79 14.72 -8.22
N ALA A 836 -9.12 15.88 -8.15
CA ALA A 836 -7.87 16.12 -8.86
C ALA A 836 -6.64 16.14 -7.93
N MET A 837 -5.58 15.43 -8.33
CA MET A 837 -4.27 15.41 -7.68
C MET A 837 -3.20 15.77 -8.71
N VAL A 838 -2.51 16.89 -8.55
CA VAL A 838 -1.38 17.30 -9.40
C VAL A 838 -0.09 17.23 -8.58
N ILE A 839 0.86 16.39 -8.98
CA ILE A 839 2.15 16.24 -8.30
C ILE A 839 3.23 16.90 -9.16
N MET A 840 3.79 18.00 -8.66
CA MET A 840 4.85 18.78 -9.30
C MET A 840 6.21 18.14 -9.01
N ASP A 841 7.13 18.11 -10.00
CA ASP A 841 8.42 17.40 -9.90
C ASP A 841 8.26 15.93 -9.43
N ALA A 842 7.29 15.20 -9.98
CA ALA A 842 6.92 13.84 -9.57
C ALA A 842 8.10 12.84 -9.60
N ASP A 843 9.11 13.10 -10.45
CA ASP A 843 10.36 12.34 -10.51
C ASP A 843 11.22 12.42 -9.23
N ARG A 844 10.94 13.35 -8.32
CA ARG A 844 11.59 13.49 -7.01
C ARG A 844 10.92 12.68 -5.88
N PHE A 845 9.73 12.12 -6.12
CA PHE A 845 8.97 11.34 -5.13
C PHE A 845 9.20 9.83 -5.33
N GLY A 846 9.26 9.07 -4.24
CA GLY A 846 9.28 7.60 -4.29
C GLY A 846 7.93 7.03 -4.72
N VAL A 847 7.91 5.82 -5.31
CA VAL A 847 6.66 5.18 -5.79
C VAL A 847 5.64 5.04 -4.66
N SER A 848 6.09 4.57 -3.49
CA SER A 848 5.25 4.47 -2.28
C SER A 848 4.56 5.81 -1.91
N GLN A 849 5.27 6.95 -2.03
CA GLN A 849 4.68 8.27 -1.76
C GLN A 849 3.71 8.71 -2.85
N LEU A 850 4.06 8.51 -4.12
CA LEU A 850 3.17 8.76 -5.25
C LEU A 850 1.87 7.94 -5.11
N HIS A 851 1.95 6.71 -4.59
CA HIS A 851 0.78 5.89 -4.33
C HIS A 851 -0.09 6.44 -3.21
N GLN A 852 0.50 6.81 -2.07
CA GLN A 852 -0.22 7.42 -0.94
C GLN A 852 -0.90 8.74 -1.32
N LEU A 853 -0.19 9.60 -2.05
CA LEU A 853 -0.72 10.87 -2.57
C LEU A 853 -1.84 10.63 -3.60
N ARG A 854 -1.65 9.73 -4.57
CA ARG A 854 -2.72 9.31 -5.49
C ARG A 854 -3.95 8.83 -4.71
N GLY A 855 -3.73 8.05 -3.65
CA GLY A 855 -4.77 7.57 -2.75
C GLY A 855 -5.51 8.63 -1.93
N ARG A 856 -5.20 9.94 -2.05
CA ARG A 856 -5.95 11.03 -1.40
C ARG A 856 -7.11 11.57 -2.25
N VAL A 857 -7.21 11.21 -3.52
CA VAL A 857 -8.31 11.58 -4.43
C VAL A 857 -9.09 10.36 -4.91
N GLY A 858 -10.27 10.57 -5.50
CA GLY A 858 -11.15 9.48 -5.94
C GLY A 858 -11.72 8.69 -4.77
N ARG A 859 -12.11 9.40 -3.70
CA ARG A 859 -12.71 8.85 -2.46
C ARG A 859 -14.21 9.10 -2.34
N GLY A 860 -14.81 9.73 -3.34
CA GLY A 860 -16.26 9.91 -3.49
C GLY A 860 -16.72 9.40 -4.86
N SER A 861 -17.93 9.76 -5.28
CA SER A 861 -18.54 9.33 -6.55
C SER A 861 -17.71 9.65 -7.79
N ALA A 862 -17.10 10.84 -7.84
CA ALA A 862 -16.44 11.33 -9.04
C ALA A 862 -15.09 10.62 -9.30
N PRO A 863 -14.75 10.30 -10.56
CA PRO A 863 -13.50 9.63 -10.90
C PRO A 863 -12.29 10.47 -10.53
N GLY A 864 -11.33 9.85 -9.85
CA GLY A 864 -10.08 10.53 -9.50
C GLY A 864 -9.19 10.75 -10.72
N LEU A 865 -8.51 11.89 -10.76
CA LEU A 865 -7.48 12.22 -11.75
C LEU A 865 -6.16 12.50 -11.05
N CYS A 866 -5.12 11.74 -11.38
CA CYS A 866 -3.76 11.96 -10.86
C CYS A 866 -2.80 12.35 -12.00
N LEU A 867 -2.26 13.57 -11.93
CA LEU A 867 -1.34 14.14 -12.92
C LEU A 867 0.07 14.22 -12.36
N LEU A 868 0.97 13.39 -12.89
CA LEU A 868 2.37 13.31 -12.47
C LEU A 868 3.23 14.22 -13.37
N VAL A 869 3.51 15.44 -12.93
CA VAL A 869 4.24 16.44 -13.71
C VAL A 869 5.74 16.25 -13.58
N THR A 870 6.45 16.12 -14.71
CA THR A 870 7.90 15.95 -14.75
C THR A 870 8.54 16.64 -15.95
N GLU A 871 9.80 17.04 -15.81
CA GLU A 871 10.64 17.55 -16.91
C GLU A 871 11.68 16.51 -17.38
N MET A 872 11.61 15.27 -16.88
CA MET A 872 12.54 14.20 -17.25
C MET A 872 12.29 13.68 -18.67
N PRO A 873 13.34 13.50 -19.51
CA PRO A 873 13.21 12.99 -20.87
C PRO A 873 12.58 11.61 -20.95
N GLU A 874 11.92 11.31 -22.08
CA GLU A 874 11.16 10.07 -22.28
C GLU A 874 11.97 8.77 -22.04
N ALA A 875 13.24 8.76 -22.45
CA ALA A 875 14.15 7.62 -22.29
C ALA A 875 14.79 7.47 -20.89
N SER A 876 14.43 8.32 -19.92
CA SER A 876 15.03 8.27 -18.58
C SER A 876 14.36 7.21 -17.68
N ALA A 877 15.14 6.59 -16.79
CA ALA A 877 14.62 5.65 -15.79
C ALA A 877 13.56 6.29 -14.88
N ALA A 878 13.71 7.58 -14.54
CA ALA A 878 12.72 8.34 -13.78
C ALA A 878 11.38 8.47 -14.53
N ARG A 879 11.40 8.64 -15.87
CA ARG A 879 10.18 8.63 -16.68
C ARG A 879 9.55 7.24 -16.75
N GLN A 880 10.35 6.20 -16.96
CA GLN A 880 9.89 4.81 -16.97
C GLN A 880 9.19 4.45 -15.65
N ARG A 881 9.76 4.85 -14.51
CA ARG A 881 9.12 4.75 -13.18
C ARG A 881 7.74 5.41 -13.15
N LEU A 882 7.66 6.68 -13.53
CA LEU A 882 6.39 7.42 -13.49
C LEU A 882 5.33 6.80 -14.41
N ASN A 883 5.73 6.30 -15.58
CA ASN A 883 4.83 5.59 -16.49
C ASN A 883 4.31 4.29 -15.85
N ALA A 884 5.18 3.51 -15.18
CA ALA A 884 4.79 2.30 -14.47
C ALA A 884 3.83 2.60 -13.30
N VAL A 885 4.10 3.66 -12.52
CA VAL A 885 3.20 4.14 -11.46
C VAL A 885 1.84 4.58 -12.00
N ALA A 886 1.82 5.19 -13.19
CA ALA A 886 0.58 5.60 -13.84
C ALA A 886 -0.20 4.42 -14.46
N ALA A 887 0.46 3.30 -14.78
CA ALA A 887 -0.15 2.18 -15.49
C ALA A 887 -0.94 1.22 -14.59
N THR A 888 -0.63 1.13 -13.29
CA THR A 888 -1.30 0.21 -12.36
C THR A 888 -1.89 0.91 -11.13
N LEU A 889 -3.08 0.45 -10.73
CA LEU A 889 -3.73 0.84 -9.47
C LEU A 889 -3.34 -0.06 -8.29
N ASP A 890 -2.82 -1.25 -8.56
CA ASP A 890 -2.49 -2.28 -7.58
C ASP A 890 -1.26 -1.90 -6.74
N GLY A 891 -1.41 -1.94 -5.42
CA GLY A 891 -0.33 -1.67 -4.47
C GLY A 891 0.79 -2.71 -4.52
N PHE A 892 0.48 -3.99 -4.79
CA PHE A 892 1.47 -5.07 -4.88
C PHE A 892 2.40 -4.85 -6.08
N GLU A 893 1.86 -4.69 -7.27
CA GLU A 893 2.64 -4.39 -8.47
C GLU A 893 3.48 -3.12 -8.30
N LEU A 894 2.92 -2.05 -7.71
CA LEU A 894 3.71 -0.84 -7.38
C LEU A 894 4.85 -1.10 -6.39
N SER A 895 4.68 -2.02 -5.44
CA SER A 895 5.72 -2.39 -4.48
C SER A 895 6.83 -3.21 -5.12
N ARG A 896 6.49 -4.11 -6.05
CA ARG A 896 7.46 -4.82 -6.89
C ARG A 896 8.28 -3.84 -7.72
N ILE A 897 7.62 -2.92 -8.41
CA ILE A 897 8.26 -1.85 -9.21
C ILE A 897 9.17 -0.94 -8.36
N ASP A 898 8.75 -0.57 -7.14
CA ASP A 898 9.57 0.26 -6.24
C ASP A 898 10.77 -0.53 -5.66
N LEU A 899 10.67 -1.87 -5.53
CA LEU A 899 11.77 -2.73 -5.11
C LEU A 899 12.76 -3.04 -6.24
N GLU A 900 12.30 -3.38 -7.45
CA GLU A 900 13.13 -3.58 -8.64
C GLU A 900 13.99 -2.35 -8.98
N GLN A 901 13.44 -1.15 -8.77
CA GLN A 901 14.12 0.10 -9.15
C GLN A 901 15.00 0.67 -8.05
N ARG A 902 14.66 0.44 -6.78
CA ARG A 902 15.57 0.72 -5.66
C ARG A 902 16.51 -0.46 -5.50
N ARG A 903 17.64 -0.46 -6.23
CA ARG A 903 18.81 -1.31 -5.90
C ARG A 903 18.98 -1.35 -4.40
N GLU A 904 18.93 -2.55 -3.82
CA GLU A 904 18.27 -2.71 -2.54
C GLU A 904 18.83 -1.72 -1.49
N GLY A 905 17.95 -0.93 -0.89
CA GLY A 905 18.29 -0.31 0.38
C GLY A 905 18.31 -1.39 1.46
N ASP A 906 19.04 -1.15 2.53
CA ASP A 906 19.14 -2.06 3.68
C ASP A 906 17.77 -2.71 4.04
N VAL A 907 17.64 -3.99 3.68
CA VAL A 907 16.36 -4.73 3.72
C VAL A 907 15.99 -5.08 5.16
N LEU A 908 17.02 -5.22 6.01
CA LEU A 908 16.95 -5.84 7.33
C LEU A 908 17.40 -4.87 8.43
N GLY A 909 18.43 -4.08 8.14
CA GLY A 909 19.00 -3.11 9.06
C GLY A 909 18.10 -1.90 9.31
N GLN A 910 18.28 -1.29 10.48
CA GLN A 910 17.38 -0.27 11.00
C GLN A 910 17.50 1.10 10.28
N ALA A 911 18.43 1.25 9.33
CA ALA A 911 18.67 2.51 8.65
C ALA A 911 17.50 2.93 7.73
N GLN A 912 17.01 4.16 7.89
CA GLN A 912 16.18 4.82 6.89
C GLN A 912 17.04 5.58 5.87
N SER A 913 17.07 5.06 4.63
CA SER A 913 17.66 5.67 3.42
C SER A 913 19.19 5.90 3.40
N GLY A 914 19.81 5.63 2.24
CA GLY A 914 21.15 6.10 1.89
C GLY A 914 22.32 5.13 2.09
N ALA A 915 22.17 4.07 2.90
CA ALA A 915 23.14 2.98 2.98
C ALA A 915 22.99 2.02 1.80
N ARG A 916 24.08 1.34 1.41
CA ARG A 916 24.06 0.33 0.34
C ARG A 916 23.38 -0.96 0.81
N SER A 917 22.86 -1.73 -0.14
CA SER A 917 22.40 -3.10 0.10
C SER A 917 23.43 -3.94 0.87
N SER A 918 22.94 -4.78 1.77
CA SER A 918 23.67 -5.94 2.30
C SER A 918 23.73 -7.09 1.28
N LEU A 919 22.76 -7.19 0.38
CA LEU A 919 22.73 -8.14 -0.73
C LEU A 919 23.58 -7.63 -1.91
N ARG A 920 24.40 -8.50 -2.51
CA ARG A 920 25.36 -8.14 -3.58
C ARG A 920 25.09 -8.91 -4.87
N VAL A 921 24.38 -10.04 -4.81
CA VAL A 921 24.00 -10.89 -5.96
C VAL A 921 22.54 -11.34 -5.90
N LEU A 922 21.97 -11.54 -4.71
CA LEU A 922 20.60 -12.00 -4.49
C LEU A 922 19.60 -10.87 -4.78
N ALA A 923 18.68 -11.09 -5.71
CA ALA A 923 17.60 -10.17 -6.05
C ALA A 923 16.29 -10.71 -5.46
N VAL A 924 15.69 -9.98 -4.52
CA VAL A 924 14.60 -10.48 -3.66
C VAL A 924 13.40 -11.03 -4.44
N ILE A 925 13.05 -10.42 -5.59
CA ILE A 925 11.92 -10.86 -6.43
C ILE A 925 12.33 -11.98 -7.38
N ASP A 926 13.47 -11.87 -8.06
CA ASP A 926 13.90 -12.84 -9.07
C ASP A 926 14.34 -14.18 -8.45
N ASP A 927 14.71 -14.17 -7.15
CA ASP A 927 15.27 -15.32 -6.42
C ASP A 927 14.35 -15.82 -5.29
N GLU A 928 13.05 -15.53 -5.34
CA GLU A 928 12.06 -15.93 -4.31
C GLU A 928 12.12 -17.44 -3.99
N GLU A 929 12.26 -18.30 -5.01
CA GLU A 929 12.41 -19.76 -4.84
C GLU A 929 13.68 -20.12 -4.04
N ILE A 930 14.82 -19.48 -4.32
CA ILE A 930 16.08 -19.70 -3.59
C ILE A 930 15.93 -19.28 -2.12
N ILE A 931 15.24 -18.16 -1.88
CA ILE A 931 15.01 -17.64 -0.52
C ILE A 931 14.07 -18.56 0.26
N ALA A 932 13.02 -19.11 -0.38
CA ALA A 932 12.10 -20.06 0.24
C ALA A 932 12.78 -21.40 0.57
N GLU A 933 13.59 -21.94 -0.34
CA GLU A 933 14.36 -23.16 -0.08
C GLU A 933 15.41 -22.94 1.02
N ALA A 934 16.15 -21.83 0.98
CA ALA A 934 17.12 -21.48 2.01
C ALA A 934 16.46 -21.28 3.40
N ARG A 935 15.21 -20.78 3.45
CA ARG A 935 14.43 -20.65 4.69
C ARG A 935 14.14 -22.00 5.33
N GLN A 936 13.76 -23.01 4.53
CA GLN A 936 13.49 -24.35 5.04
C GLN A 936 14.77 -24.94 5.65
N GLU A 937 15.84 -24.99 4.88
CA GLU A 937 17.14 -25.54 5.27
C GLU A 937 17.71 -24.84 6.52
N ALA A 938 17.58 -23.51 6.60
CA ALA A 938 18.02 -22.73 7.75
C ALA A 938 17.18 -22.99 9.01
N THR A 939 15.87 -23.22 8.85
CA THR A 939 14.97 -23.51 9.97
C THR A 939 15.23 -24.92 10.52
N GLU A 940 15.47 -25.90 9.65
CA GLU A 940 15.88 -27.25 10.04
C GLU A 940 17.26 -27.25 10.74
N LEU A 941 18.23 -26.49 10.22
CA LEU A 941 19.55 -26.35 10.85
C LEU A 941 19.48 -25.71 12.24
N VAL A 942 18.80 -24.57 12.38
CA VAL A 942 18.71 -23.84 13.66
C VAL A 942 17.92 -24.61 14.71
N ALA A 943 16.91 -25.39 14.31
CA ALA A 943 16.19 -26.28 15.23
C ALA A 943 17.07 -27.42 15.78
N ALA A 944 18.09 -27.85 15.03
CA ALA A 944 19.03 -28.88 15.46
C ALA A 944 20.24 -28.32 16.24
N ASP A 945 20.80 -27.20 15.80
CA ASP A 945 21.96 -26.52 16.41
C ASP A 945 21.74 -24.98 16.46
N PRO A 946 21.04 -24.46 17.47
CA PRO A 946 20.76 -23.02 17.60
C PRO A 946 22.00 -22.16 17.80
N SER A 947 23.10 -22.77 18.28
CA SER A 947 24.40 -22.15 18.50
C SER A 947 25.30 -22.15 17.27
N LEU A 948 25.03 -22.97 16.25
CA LEU A 948 25.93 -23.22 15.12
C LEU A 948 27.32 -23.72 15.58
N GLU A 949 27.37 -24.64 16.53
CA GLU A 949 28.61 -25.32 16.99
C GLU A 949 29.17 -26.29 15.93
N ASP A 950 28.32 -27.00 15.20
CA ASP A 950 28.73 -27.94 14.16
C ASP A 950 29.08 -27.25 12.82
N VAL A 951 28.73 -25.97 12.66
CA VAL A 951 28.98 -25.17 11.44
C VAL A 951 29.71 -23.84 11.76
N PRO A 952 30.96 -23.87 12.26
CA PRO A 952 31.65 -22.67 12.74
C PRO A 952 31.91 -21.61 11.65
N ALA A 953 32.10 -22.02 10.39
CA ALA A 953 32.28 -21.08 9.27
C ALA A 953 31.01 -20.23 9.00
N LEU A 954 29.83 -20.85 9.11
CA LEU A 954 28.54 -20.16 9.02
C LEU A 954 28.35 -19.20 10.20
N ARG A 955 28.75 -19.61 11.41
CA ARG A 955 28.73 -18.73 12.58
C ARG A 955 29.59 -17.48 12.35
N THR A 956 30.82 -17.63 11.86
CA THR A 956 31.69 -16.47 11.56
C THR A 956 31.11 -15.56 10.48
N ALA A 957 30.49 -16.11 9.43
CA ALA A 957 29.81 -15.32 8.40
C ALA A 957 28.59 -14.56 8.96
N LEU A 958 27.85 -15.18 9.88
CA LEU A 958 26.71 -14.58 10.56
C LEU A 958 27.14 -13.48 11.55
N ASP A 959 28.18 -13.71 12.36
CA ASP A 959 28.70 -12.74 13.31
C ASP A 959 29.20 -11.48 12.59
N ALA A 960 29.87 -11.63 11.43
CA ALA A 960 30.29 -10.51 10.59
C ALA A 960 29.12 -9.70 10.03
N LEU A 961 28.02 -10.36 9.62
CA LEU A 961 26.79 -9.68 9.18
C LEU A 961 26.14 -8.89 10.32
N LEU A 962 26.07 -9.47 11.52
CA LEU A 962 25.45 -8.85 12.70
C LEU A 962 26.29 -7.71 13.30
N ASP A 963 27.62 -7.80 13.25
CA ASP A 963 28.48 -6.70 13.70
C ASP A 963 28.51 -5.52 12.70
N GLU A 964 28.37 -5.75 11.38
CA GLU A 964 28.11 -4.66 10.42
C GLU A 964 26.82 -3.88 10.78
N ASP A 965 25.75 -4.58 11.19
CA ASP A 965 24.50 -3.96 11.63
C ASP A 965 24.65 -3.22 12.98
N ARG A 966 25.51 -3.71 13.89
CA ARG A 966 25.80 -3.05 15.18
C ARG A 966 26.72 -1.84 15.04
N GLU A 967 27.69 -1.84 14.12
CA GLU A 967 28.51 -0.65 13.87
C GLU A 967 27.66 0.48 13.26
N ARG A 968 26.74 0.14 12.34
CA ARG A 968 25.73 1.09 11.80
C ARG A 968 24.80 1.67 12.87
N TYR A 969 24.60 0.96 13.98
CA TYR A 969 23.82 1.41 15.14
C TYR A 969 24.60 2.41 16.01
N LEU A 970 25.92 2.21 16.19
CA LEU A 970 26.77 3.08 17.02
C LEU A 970 27.11 4.42 16.35
N ASP A 971 27.24 4.46 15.02
CA ASP A 971 27.61 5.67 14.26
C ASP A 971 26.53 6.78 14.21
N LYS A 972 25.43 6.62 14.96
CA LYS A 972 24.31 7.59 15.07
C LYS A 972 23.95 8.00 16.51
N GLY A 973 24.81 7.70 17.49
CA GLY A 973 24.69 8.20 18.87
C GLY A 973 25.00 9.68 19.05
#